data_AF-A0A969NV77-F1
#
_entry.id   AF-A0A969NV77-F1
#
_cell.length_a   1.000
_cell.length_b   1.000
_cell.length_c   1.000
_cell.angle_alpha   90.00
_cell.angle_beta   90.00
_cell.angle_gamma   90.00
#
_symmetry.space_group_name_H-M   'P 1'
#
loop_
_entity.id
_entity.type
_entity.pdbx_description
1 polymer ?
#
loop_
_entity_poly.entity_id
_entity_poly.type
_entity_poly.pdbx_seq_one_letter_code
_entity_poly.pdbx_strand_id
1 'polypeptide(L)'
;MAQIANLFNTTTETISDFFRRPGIGYYIPLYQREYSWDRENIDQLMEDVFRGVEALLTQDDTTHKDNAIHFMGTIILVTERYRHAIQPQDNRALPTRVDNVIDGQQRLSTIAMLSCLLYDRIQNFIKTIPHESPYDGLHEAAKGYLKLLIEVFSVNLDRGTPERKPIIIRGSIDTWTLDGSDKDYYLSDVSFFLASAIRAAENETALDPDLNRKKSMVMANIRQMNMWLKRVETAHEFETIDASDEDRDEEIRFPTAQEILATISADDLWSYERPELKASIIRGFEEKMNLVQKDSCSLVQLFAFCHYLLRCCCFTSIEPTLEDRAFDMFQSLNATGTPLTALETFKPMVVSIANTQDNGFKGSHLEKIFESIDILFGSVQNASAKNKLTNEYLTTFAVAQDGHKLARQFSAQRRWLNREYTACKTYDQREEFIRRMSELAVYWNKVIKFDPKQASALSGTESVPLEDQYLAALCIMYLEDSGHKMAHSILSRFYALVLRQVPGSAALFVQACKTVTAFYTLWRSALPNTGLDNVYRKLLAEYMSWKKCGTTLDIAQLKQHLRDALNESKRAIGSKDLWKQKALQYLRYDNNKHLCQFALLVTAHDTIPDPDQPGLMKIGSPGYCPYLLSDYWKSNDLKSIEHVAPQTAKTNGNWDQQIYDEEHDQLIGNLTLLPIEINISAGNQGWIAKWIYYRHLAEADPAKLEALADEAKTHSVELASTTIKALREAKYAHHITPLVQLGASGCWDKALIAKRTERICDILWDRLYAWLE
;
A
#
# COMPACT_ATOMS: atom_id res chain seq x y z
N MET A 1 -2.75 21.12 51.18
CA MET A 1 -2.10 20.96 49.87
C MET A 1 -2.49 19.60 49.31
N ALA A 2 -3.10 19.52 48.13
CA ALA A 2 -3.29 18.22 47.46
C ALA A 2 -1.90 17.63 47.15
N GLN A 3 -1.66 16.36 47.47
CA GLN A 3 -0.42 15.69 47.11
C GLN A 3 -0.35 15.56 45.59
N ILE A 4 0.44 16.42 44.96
CA ILE A 4 0.69 16.42 43.50
C ILE A 4 1.16 15.04 43.02
N ALA A 5 1.86 14.29 43.87
CA ALA A 5 2.37 12.94 43.58
C ALA A 5 1.28 11.92 43.21
N ASN A 6 0.03 12.12 43.63
CA ASN A 6 -1.07 11.18 43.34
C ASN A 6 -1.98 11.65 42.18
N LEU A 7 -1.60 12.69 41.44
CA LEU A 7 -2.44 13.21 40.34
C LEU A 7 -2.52 12.26 39.15
N PHE A 8 -1.42 11.57 38.86
CA PHE A 8 -1.26 10.63 37.75
C PHE A 8 -0.54 9.39 38.23
N ASN A 9 -1.13 8.21 38.04
CA ASN A 9 -0.43 6.96 38.20
C ASN A 9 0.06 6.50 36.83
N THR A 10 1.36 6.24 36.67
CA THR A 10 1.97 5.83 35.41
C THR A 10 2.66 4.49 35.56
N THR A 11 2.29 3.51 34.74
CA THR A 11 2.91 2.18 34.73
C THR A 11 3.25 1.76 33.31
N THR A 12 4.42 1.15 33.14
CA THR A 12 4.81 0.52 31.87
C THR A 12 4.72 -0.99 32.03
N GLU A 13 3.94 -1.63 31.17
CA GLU A 13 3.60 -3.06 31.28
C GLU A 13 3.60 -3.71 29.90
N THR A 14 3.86 -5.01 29.85
CA THR A 14 3.73 -5.80 28.60
C THR A 14 2.26 -5.83 28.16
N ILE A 15 2.00 -6.12 26.88
CA ILE A 15 0.62 -6.31 26.39
C ILE A 15 -0.10 -7.38 27.22
N SER A 16 0.57 -8.50 27.52
CA SER A 16 0.01 -9.56 28.37
C SER A 16 -0.41 -9.03 29.74
N ASP A 17 0.47 -8.29 30.42
CA ASP A 17 0.19 -7.82 31.78
C ASP A 17 -0.91 -6.76 31.81
N PHE A 18 -0.93 -5.87 30.80
CA PHE A 18 -1.96 -4.84 30.66
C PHE A 18 -3.38 -5.42 30.57
N PHE A 19 -3.60 -6.39 29.67
CA PHE A 19 -4.95 -6.94 29.46
C PHE A 19 -5.39 -7.94 30.53
N ARG A 20 -4.44 -8.62 31.19
CA ARG A 20 -4.74 -9.61 32.24
C ARG A 20 -5.04 -9.01 33.62
N ARG A 21 -5.17 -7.70 33.73
CA ARG A 21 -5.57 -7.05 34.99
C ARG A 21 -6.95 -7.60 35.40
N PRO A 22 -7.09 -8.12 36.63
CA PRO A 22 -8.24 -8.95 37.00
C PRO A 22 -9.56 -8.17 36.97
N GLY A 23 -10.53 -8.69 36.22
CA GLY A 23 -11.91 -8.21 36.17
C GLY A 23 -12.12 -6.82 35.55
N ILE A 24 -11.14 -6.33 34.79
CA ILE A 24 -11.24 -5.06 34.06
C ILE A 24 -12.00 -5.27 32.75
N GLY A 25 -12.98 -4.40 32.48
CA GLY A 25 -13.51 -4.15 31.14
C GLY A 25 -13.19 -2.72 30.69
N TYR A 26 -12.84 -2.57 29.42
CA TYR A 26 -12.56 -1.27 28.81
C TYR A 26 -13.81 -0.71 28.13
N TYR A 27 -14.18 0.51 28.48
CA TYR A 27 -15.33 1.20 27.91
C TYR A 27 -14.86 2.34 27.03
N ILE A 28 -15.29 2.37 25.77
CA ILE A 28 -15.03 3.49 24.85
C ILE A 28 -16.19 4.49 24.99
N PRO A 29 -15.97 5.70 25.53
CA PRO A 29 -17.05 6.66 25.75
C PRO A 29 -17.67 7.19 24.44
N LEU A 30 -18.90 7.71 24.51
CA LEU A 30 -19.66 8.18 23.34
C LEU A 30 -18.96 9.30 22.56
N TYR A 31 -18.20 10.17 23.24
CA TYR A 31 -17.48 11.27 22.59
C TYR A 31 -16.27 10.81 21.76
N GLN A 32 -15.84 9.56 21.90
CA GLN A 32 -14.75 9.03 21.09
C GLN A 32 -15.21 8.71 19.67
N ARG A 33 -14.29 8.78 18.71
CA ARG A 33 -14.57 8.37 17.33
C ARG A 33 -14.73 6.85 17.18
N GLU A 34 -15.30 6.40 16.08
CA GLU A 34 -15.36 4.98 15.74
C GLU A 34 -13.96 4.41 15.42
N TYR A 35 -13.88 3.09 15.26
CA TYR A 35 -12.65 2.44 14.83
C TYR A 35 -12.25 2.92 13.43
N SER A 36 -11.03 3.45 13.31
CA SER A 36 -10.60 4.21 12.14
C SER A 36 -9.17 3.93 11.71
N TRP A 37 -8.53 2.88 12.23
CA TRP A 37 -7.24 2.44 11.71
C TRP A 37 -7.43 1.90 10.30
N ASP A 38 -6.58 2.32 9.38
CA ASP A 38 -6.61 1.89 7.99
C ASP A 38 -5.60 0.75 7.74
N ARG A 39 -5.50 0.34 6.48
CA ARG A 39 -4.56 -0.69 6.05
C ARG A 39 -3.10 -0.32 6.39
N GLU A 40 -2.69 0.94 6.25
CA GLU A 40 -1.30 1.35 6.53
C GLU A 40 -0.99 1.15 8.02
N ASN A 41 -1.96 1.41 8.91
CA ASN A 41 -1.79 1.15 10.35
C ASN A 41 -1.65 -0.34 10.67
N ILE A 42 -2.45 -1.21 10.04
CA ILE A 42 -2.35 -2.66 10.22
C ILE A 42 -1.03 -3.20 9.67
N ASP A 43 -0.65 -2.78 8.46
CA ASP A 43 0.61 -3.18 7.84
C ASP A 43 1.80 -2.76 8.74
N GLN A 44 1.78 -1.54 9.29
CA GLN A 44 2.82 -1.09 10.22
C GLN A 44 2.90 -1.96 11.47
N LEU A 45 1.76 -2.26 12.13
CA LEU A 45 1.73 -3.12 13.31
C LEU A 45 2.30 -4.52 13.02
N MET A 46 1.87 -5.13 11.91
CA MET A 46 2.32 -6.48 11.56
C MET A 46 3.79 -6.50 11.15
N GLU A 47 4.26 -5.48 10.42
CA GLU A 47 5.69 -5.29 10.11
C GLU A 47 6.53 -5.11 11.38
N ASP A 48 6.03 -4.36 12.36
CA ASP A 48 6.71 -4.12 13.64
C ASP A 48 6.93 -5.42 14.40
N VAL A 49 5.92 -6.30 14.46
CA VAL A 49 6.02 -7.62 15.09
C VAL A 49 6.96 -8.54 14.29
N PHE A 50 6.87 -8.57 12.96
CA PHE A 50 7.76 -9.40 12.12
C PHE A 50 9.23 -9.05 12.34
N ARG A 51 9.56 -7.76 12.26
CA ARG A 51 10.93 -7.26 12.50
C ARG A 51 11.36 -7.48 13.94
N GLY A 52 10.41 -7.41 14.85
CA GLY A 52 10.61 -7.75 16.24
C GLY A 52 11.12 -9.17 16.45
N VAL A 53 10.40 -10.14 15.87
CA VAL A 53 10.80 -11.55 15.89
C VAL A 53 12.13 -11.77 15.17
N GLU A 54 12.36 -11.12 14.03
CA GLU A 54 13.66 -11.15 13.33
C GLU A 54 14.80 -10.60 14.20
N ALA A 55 14.56 -9.51 14.93
CA ALA A 55 15.55 -8.93 15.84
C ALA A 55 15.91 -9.90 16.97
N LEU A 56 14.96 -10.71 17.47
CA LEU A 56 15.23 -11.76 18.45
C LEU A 56 16.24 -12.82 17.95
N LEU A 57 16.37 -13.01 16.64
CA LEU A 57 17.31 -13.98 16.04
C LEU A 57 18.74 -13.47 15.90
N THR A 58 18.97 -12.17 16.06
CA THR A 58 20.27 -11.54 15.79
C THR A 58 21.03 -11.17 17.06
N GLN A 59 20.49 -11.51 18.23
CA GLN A 59 21.06 -11.10 19.52
C GLN A 59 21.98 -12.17 20.11
N ASP A 60 23.27 -12.06 19.81
CA ASP A 60 24.36 -12.73 20.52
C ASP A 60 24.74 -11.94 21.79
N ASP A 61 23.87 -11.84 22.82
CA ASP A 61 24.26 -11.73 24.25
C ASP A 61 23.09 -11.34 25.19
N THR A 62 23.22 -11.78 26.44
CA THR A 62 22.28 -11.51 27.56
C THR A 62 22.13 -10.02 27.94
N THR A 63 23.00 -9.13 27.46
CA THR A 63 22.98 -7.68 27.70
C THR A 63 22.09 -6.90 26.72
N HIS A 64 21.45 -7.57 25.74
CA HIS A 64 20.69 -6.91 24.68
C HIS A 64 19.17 -7.20 24.62
N LYS A 65 18.60 -7.98 25.56
CA LYS A 65 17.14 -8.24 25.61
C LYS A 65 16.30 -6.95 25.65
N ASP A 66 16.80 -5.88 26.28
CA ASP A 66 16.11 -4.58 26.34
C ASP A 66 15.95 -3.91 24.95
N ASN A 67 16.83 -4.21 23.99
CA ASN A 67 16.74 -3.67 22.62
C ASN A 67 15.64 -4.35 21.78
N ALA A 68 15.08 -5.47 22.24
CA ALA A 68 13.97 -6.16 21.56
C ALA A 68 12.60 -5.63 21.99
N ILE A 69 12.54 -4.81 23.05
CA ILE A 69 11.29 -4.25 23.56
C ILE A 69 10.75 -3.23 22.56
N HIS A 70 9.48 -3.38 22.19
CA HIS A 70 8.78 -2.46 21.31
C HIS A 70 7.75 -1.65 22.08
N PHE A 71 7.92 -0.33 22.04
CA PHE A 71 6.97 0.59 22.67
C PHE A 71 5.75 0.83 21.77
N MET A 72 4.59 0.34 22.19
CA MET A 72 3.32 0.46 21.46
C MET A 72 2.61 1.80 21.71
N GLY A 73 3.18 2.65 22.56
CA GLY A 73 2.67 3.97 22.90
C GLY A 73 1.93 4.04 24.23
N THR A 74 1.29 5.18 24.44
CA THR A 74 0.61 5.52 25.70
C THR A 74 -0.89 5.19 25.65
N ILE A 75 -1.45 4.71 26.75
CA ILE A 75 -2.89 4.51 26.93
C ILE A 75 -3.35 5.39 28.10
N ILE A 76 -4.42 6.17 27.91
CA ILE A 76 -5.00 6.99 28.99
C ILE A 76 -6.30 6.35 29.44
N LEU A 77 -6.36 5.97 30.71
CA LEU A 77 -7.49 5.25 31.30
C LEU A 77 -8.05 6.03 32.49
N VAL A 78 -9.38 6.15 32.58
CA VAL A 78 -10.06 6.72 33.74
C VAL A 78 -10.97 5.66 34.34
N THR A 79 -10.71 5.25 35.57
CA THR A 79 -11.58 4.29 36.25
C THR A 79 -12.96 4.88 36.49
N GLU A 80 -13.98 4.19 35.98
CA GLU A 80 -15.37 4.57 36.17
C GLU A 80 -15.80 4.26 37.61
N ARG A 81 -16.12 5.31 38.36
CA ARG A 81 -16.56 5.21 39.76
C ARG A 81 -18.08 5.03 39.86
N TYR A 82 -18.80 5.46 38.84
CA TYR A 82 -20.25 5.51 38.81
C TYR A 82 -20.78 4.49 37.80
N ARG A 83 -21.14 3.30 38.29
CA ARG A 83 -21.66 2.20 37.45
C ARG A 83 -22.84 2.58 36.55
N HIS A 84 -23.65 3.56 36.95
CA HIS A 84 -24.79 4.05 36.17
C HIS A 84 -24.40 4.90 34.94
N ALA A 85 -23.15 5.38 34.88
CA ALA A 85 -22.62 6.13 33.73
C ALA A 85 -22.38 5.24 32.50
N ILE A 86 -22.30 3.92 32.69
CA ILE A 86 -22.22 2.95 31.61
C ILE A 86 -23.63 2.76 31.04
N GLN A 87 -23.84 3.12 29.78
CA GLN A 87 -25.13 2.97 29.10
C GLN A 87 -24.92 2.52 27.65
N PRO A 88 -25.77 1.61 27.11
CA PRO A 88 -26.81 0.86 27.81
C PRO A 88 -26.21 -0.18 28.78
N GLN A 89 -27.02 -0.65 29.74
CA GLN A 89 -26.50 -1.44 30.87
C GLN A 89 -27.39 -2.64 31.21
N ASP A 90 -26.77 -3.80 31.38
CA ASP A 90 -27.29 -4.87 32.24
C ASP A 90 -26.49 -4.86 33.57
N ASN A 91 -27.14 -4.44 34.65
CA ASN A 91 -26.53 -4.35 35.98
C ASN A 91 -25.90 -5.67 36.45
N ARG A 92 -26.40 -6.80 35.95
CA ARG A 92 -25.93 -8.13 36.33
C ARG A 92 -24.63 -8.48 35.63
N ALA A 93 -24.31 -7.87 34.50
CA ALA A 93 -23.19 -8.23 33.64
C ALA A 93 -22.05 -7.20 33.61
N LEU A 94 -22.04 -6.24 34.55
CA LEU A 94 -20.90 -5.35 34.67
C LEU A 94 -19.63 -6.09 35.17
N PRO A 95 -18.46 -5.80 34.54
CA PRO A 95 -17.15 -6.14 35.07
C PRO A 95 -16.93 -5.56 36.49
N THR A 96 -15.97 -6.13 37.23
CA THR A 96 -15.69 -5.66 38.60
C THR A 96 -15.07 -4.25 38.59
N ARG A 97 -14.24 -3.95 37.60
CA ARG A 97 -13.68 -2.63 37.30
C ARG A 97 -13.96 -2.28 35.84
N VAL A 98 -14.38 -1.04 35.60
CA VAL A 98 -14.55 -0.51 34.24
C VAL A 98 -13.64 0.70 34.09
N ASP A 99 -12.79 0.69 33.06
CA ASP A 99 -11.90 1.81 32.75
C ASP A 99 -12.33 2.45 31.43
N ASN A 100 -12.64 3.74 31.47
CA ASN A 100 -12.93 4.56 30.30
C ASN A 100 -11.64 4.80 29.52
N VAL A 101 -11.62 4.43 28.23
CA VAL A 101 -10.47 4.62 27.35
C VAL A 101 -10.52 6.02 26.74
N ILE A 102 -9.68 6.93 27.26
CA ILE A 102 -9.60 8.32 26.79
C ILE A 102 -8.65 8.44 25.60
N ASP A 103 -7.58 7.63 25.57
CA ASP A 103 -6.65 7.53 24.45
C ASP A 103 -6.12 6.11 24.26
N GLY A 104 -5.79 5.76 23.02
CA GLY A 104 -5.26 4.45 22.65
C GLY A 104 -6.30 3.43 22.20
N GLN A 105 -7.57 3.82 22.05
CA GLN A 105 -8.67 2.90 21.70
C GLN A 105 -8.41 2.05 20.44
N GLN A 106 -7.74 2.60 19.43
CA GLN A 106 -7.53 1.92 18.15
C GLN A 106 -6.48 0.82 18.30
N ARG A 107 -5.45 1.07 19.12
CA ARG A 107 -4.41 0.09 19.46
C ARG A 107 -5.01 -1.07 20.24
N LEU A 108 -5.74 -0.76 21.31
CA LEU A 108 -6.35 -1.79 22.17
C LEU A 108 -7.32 -2.67 21.37
N SER A 109 -8.20 -2.06 20.57
CA SER A 109 -9.16 -2.78 19.74
C SER A 109 -8.46 -3.68 18.73
N THR A 110 -7.41 -3.19 18.06
CA THR A 110 -6.69 -3.98 17.05
C THR A 110 -5.95 -5.16 17.67
N ILE A 111 -5.30 -4.98 18.82
CA ILE A 111 -4.61 -6.08 19.51
C ILE A 111 -5.58 -7.13 20.03
N ALA A 112 -6.75 -6.73 20.54
CA ALA A 112 -7.80 -7.66 20.94
C ALA A 112 -8.28 -8.49 19.73
N MET A 113 -8.58 -7.85 18.60
CA MET A 113 -8.99 -8.55 17.38
C MET A 113 -7.89 -9.47 16.81
N LEU A 114 -6.63 -9.02 16.80
CA LEU A 114 -5.48 -9.83 16.39
C LEU A 114 -5.33 -11.07 17.29
N SER A 115 -5.58 -10.93 18.59
CA SER A 115 -5.52 -12.03 19.55
C SER A 115 -6.63 -13.06 19.32
N CYS A 116 -7.82 -12.65 18.87
CA CYS A 116 -8.87 -13.58 18.42
C CYS A 116 -8.40 -14.43 17.23
N LEU A 117 -7.74 -13.80 16.25
CA LEU A 117 -7.23 -14.51 15.06
C LEU A 117 -6.09 -15.48 15.40
N LEU A 118 -5.20 -15.09 16.31
CA LEU A 118 -4.14 -15.96 16.82
C LEU A 118 -4.71 -17.15 17.59
N TYR A 119 -5.75 -16.91 18.40
CA TYR A 119 -6.44 -17.97 19.15
C TYR A 119 -7.03 -19.02 18.21
N ASP A 120 -7.84 -18.58 17.22
CA ASP A 120 -8.47 -19.48 16.24
C ASP A 120 -7.43 -20.31 15.48
N ARG A 121 -6.32 -19.69 15.03
CA ARG A 121 -5.25 -20.41 14.32
C ARG A 121 -4.56 -21.46 15.19
N ILE A 122 -4.16 -21.10 16.42
CA ILE A 122 -3.52 -22.05 17.33
C ILE A 122 -4.48 -23.20 17.64
N GLN A 123 -5.76 -22.92 17.88
CA GLN A 123 -6.78 -23.94 18.13
C GLN A 123 -6.99 -24.86 16.93
N ASN A 124 -6.90 -24.33 15.70
CA ASN A 124 -7.06 -25.12 14.49
C ASN A 124 -5.84 -26.01 14.20
N PHE A 125 -4.62 -25.49 14.34
CA PHE A 125 -3.41 -26.30 14.16
C PHE A 125 -3.25 -27.37 15.24
N ILE A 126 -3.56 -27.07 16.51
CA ILE A 126 -3.34 -28.05 17.58
C ILE A 126 -4.27 -29.29 17.45
N LYS A 127 -5.41 -29.16 16.77
CA LYS A 127 -6.33 -30.28 16.49
C LYS A 127 -5.71 -31.38 15.62
N THR A 128 -4.68 -31.08 14.84
CA THR A 128 -4.01 -32.05 13.96
C THR A 128 -2.81 -32.73 14.64
N ILE A 129 -2.36 -32.20 15.79
CA ILE A 129 -1.18 -32.67 16.49
C ILE A 129 -1.51 -33.86 17.40
N PRO A 130 -0.76 -34.98 17.32
CA PRO A 130 -0.94 -36.13 18.22
C PRO A 130 -0.75 -35.78 19.69
N HIS A 131 -1.48 -36.45 20.58
CA HIS A 131 -1.36 -36.29 22.05
C HIS A 131 -0.24 -37.15 22.67
N GLU A 132 0.67 -37.68 21.87
CA GLU A 132 1.75 -38.56 22.31
C GLU A 132 3.11 -37.86 22.28
N SER A 133 4.06 -38.40 23.03
CA SER A 133 5.44 -37.89 23.04
C SER A 133 6.04 -37.99 21.62
N PRO A 134 6.77 -36.95 21.15
CA PRO A 134 7.16 -35.73 21.87
C PRO A 134 6.24 -34.52 21.62
N TYR A 135 5.09 -34.73 20.96
CA TYR A 135 4.16 -33.67 20.54
C TYR A 135 3.21 -33.20 21.65
N ASP A 136 3.07 -33.97 22.73
CA ASP A 136 2.40 -33.59 23.97
C ASP A 136 2.86 -32.21 24.49
N GLY A 137 4.13 -31.87 24.27
CA GLY A 137 4.65 -30.56 24.63
C GLY A 137 4.07 -29.38 23.84
N LEU A 138 3.65 -29.59 22.59
CA LEU A 138 2.95 -28.55 21.81
C LEU A 138 1.54 -28.30 22.35
N HIS A 139 0.85 -29.34 22.84
CA HIS A 139 -0.47 -29.20 23.47
C HIS A 139 -0.39 -28.38 24.74
N GLU A 140 0.63 -28.62 25.57
CA GLU A 140 0.87 -27.84 26.79
C GLU A 140 1.18 -26.37 26.46
N ALA A 141 2.08 -26.12 25.51
CA ALA A 141 2.43 -24.77 25.06
C ALA A 141 1.21 -24.03 24.49
N ALA A 142 0.46 -24.69 23.59
CA ALA A 142 -0.75 -24.15 22.99
C ALA A 142 -1.79 -23.79 24.05
N LYS A 143 -2.01 -24.66 25.04
CA LYS A 143 -2.92 -24.36 26.17
C LYS A 143 -2.49 -23.11 26.93
N GLY A 144 -1.19 -22.92 27.14
CA GLY A 144 -0.63 -21.71 27.75
C GLY A 144 -0.96 -20.45 26.94
N TYR A 145 -0.68 -20.46 25.63
CA TYR A 145 -0.97 -19.32 24.75
C TYR A 145 -2.46 -19.05 24.60
N LEU A 146 -3.30 -20.08 24.42
CA LEU A 146 -4.75 -19.93 24.32
C LEU A 146 -5.33 -19.27 25.58
N LYS A 147 -4.83 -19.64 26.77
CA LYS A 147 -5.22 -19.00 28.04
C LYS A 147 -4.82 -17.51 28.07
N LEU A 148 -3.63 -17.17 27.61
CA LEU A 148 -3.19 -15.77 27.54
C LEU A 148 -4.03 -14.98 26.53
N LEU A 149 -4.23 -15.51 25.32
CA LEU A 149 -4.93 -14.84 24.24
C LEU A 149 -6.40 -14.58 24.58
N ILE A 150 -7.11 -15.53 25.18
CA ILE A 150 -8.52 -15.33 25.57
C ILE A 150 -8.68 -14.22 26.61
N GLU A 151 -7.70 -14.02 27.50
CA GLU A 151 -7.68 -12.90 28.45
C GLU A 151 -7.40 -11.55 27.78
N VAL A 152 -6.80 -11.53 26.57
CA VAL A 152 -6.54 -10.28 25.82
C VAL A 152 -7.79 -9.74 25.14
N PHE A 153 -8.74 -10.59 24.76
CA PHE A 153 -9.96 -10.16 24.06
C PHE A 153 -11.26 -10.34 24.85
N SER A 154 -11.20 -10.94 26.03
CA SER A 154 -12.38 -11.16 26.88
C SER A 154 -12.15 -10.88 28.36
N VAL A 155 -13.21 -10.49 29.04
CA VAL A 155 -13.29 -10.43 30.51
C VAL A 155 -14.20 -11.56 30.98
N ASN A 156 -13.77 -12.34 31.97
CA ASN A 156 -14.63 -13.34 32.60
C ASN A 156 -15.48 -12.69 33.69
N LEU A 157 -16.81 -12.86 33.61
CA LEU A 157 -17.72 -12.40 34.65
C LEU A 157 -18.04 -13.48 35.70
N ASP A 158 -17.59 -14.72 35.46
CA ASP A 158 -17.92 -15.93 36.23
C ASP A 158 -19.44 -16.19 36.33
N ARG A 159 -20.21 -15.64 35.37
CA ARG A 159 -21.67 -15.74 35.29
C ARG A 159 -22.20 -15.31 33.91
N GLY A 160 -23.40 -15.78 33.59
CA GLY A 160 -24.07 -15.52 32.32
C GLY A 160 -23.65 -16.51 31.23
N THR A 161 -24.32 -16.47 30.08
CA THR A 161 -24.02 -17.32 28.92
C THR A 161 -23.81 -16.45 27.68
N PRO A 162 -22.60 -16.36 27.10
CA PRO A 162 -21.31 -16.93 27.54
C PRO A 162 -20.81 -16.35 28.88
N GLU A 163 -19.93 -17.01 29.64
CA GLU A 163 -19.40 -16.42 30.89
C GLU A 163 -18.44 -15.26 30.59
N ARG A 164 -17.71 -15.40 29.48
CA ARG A 164 -16.77 -14.40 28.99
C ARG A 164 -17.48 -13.40 28.10
N LYS A 165 -17.17 -12.11 28.28
CA LYS A 165 -17.70 -11.02 27.45
C LYS A 165 -16.58 -10.26 26.77
N PRO A 166 -16.86 -9.52 25.68
CA PRO A 166 -15.87 -8.67 25.04
C PRO A 166 -15.17 -7.77 26.06
N ILE A 167 -13.84 -7.77 26.05
CA ILE A 167 -13.06 -6.95 26.98
C ILE A 167 -13.21 -5.45 26.68
N ILE A 168 -13.54 -5.09 25.44
CA ILE A 168 -13.79 -3.72 25.00
C ILE A 168 -15.24 -3.62 24.49
N ILE A 169 -15.98 -2.64 24.98
CA ILE A 169 -17.29 -2.26 24.43
C ILE A 169 -17.34 -0.76 24.16
N ARG A 170 -18.20 -0.35 23.22
CA ARG A 170 -18.47 1.05 22.92
C ARG A 170 -19.76 1.52 23.58
N GLY A 171 -19.65 2.60 24.34
CA GLY A 171 -20.80 3.25 24.95
C GLY A 171 -21.88 3.62 23.94
N SER A 172 -23.11 3.75 24.43
CA SER A 172 -24.36 4.03 23.71
C SER A 172 -24.89 2.94 22.78
N ILE A 173 -24.04 2.05 22.27
CA ILE A 173 -24.46 1.03 21.29
C ILE A 173 -24.13 -0.40 21.72
N ASP A 174 -23.14 -0.61 22.57
CA ASP A 174 -22.80 -1.93 23.09
C ASP A 174 -23.17 -2.08 24.56
N THR A 175 -23.43 -3.30 24.99
CA THR A 175 -23.81 -3.61 26.37
C THR A 175 -23.18 -4.92 26.80
N TRP A 176 -22.45 -4.93 27.92
CA TRP A 176 -22.20 -6.17 28.63
C TRP A 176 -23.54 -6.70 29.13
N THR A 177 -24.00 -7.81 28.55
CA THR A 177 -25.29 -8.46 28.87
C THR A 177 -25.06 -9.75 29.65
N LEU A 178 -25.98 -10.19 30.50
CA LEU A 178 -25.81 -11.49 31.17
C LEU A 178 -26.02 -12.63 30.17
N ASP A 179 -27.12 -12.56 29.43
CA ASP A 179 -27.58 -13.53 28.44
C ASP A 179 -28.20 -12.79 27.25
N GLY A 180 -28.14 -13.38 26.05
CA GLY A 180 -28.76 -12.81 24.86
C GLY A 180 -27.98 -13.05 23.58
N SER A 181 -28.51 -12.58 22.46
CA SER A 181 -27.85 -12.65 21.15
C SER A 181 -26.83 -11.53 21.00
N ASP A 182 -25.58 -11.87 20.65
CA ASP A 182 -24.55 -10.86 20.35
C ASP A 182 -24.99 -9.78 19.35
N LYS A 183 -25.88 -10.12 18.41
CA LYS A 183 -26.38 -9.16 17.40
C LYS A 183 -27.21 -8.03 18.01
N ASP A 184 -27.80 -8.26 19.17
CA ASP A 184 -28.69 -7.32 19.83
C ASP A 184 -27.93 -6.44 20.84
N TYR A 185 -26.81 -6.92 21.37
CA TYR A 185 -26.06 -6.27 22.46
C TYR A 185 -24.67 -5.77 22.07
N TYR A 186 -24.08 -6.27 20.98
CA TYR A 186 -22.78 -5.84 20.47
C TYR A 186 -22.97 -5.31 19.05
N LEU A 187 -23.31 -4.02 18.96
CA LEU A 187 -23.65 -3.37 17.70
C LEU A 187 -22.41 -2.83 17.00
N SER A 188 -21.38 -2.40 17.73
CA SER A 188 -20.12 -1.97 17.15
C SER A 188 -19.38 -3.15 16.51
N ASP A 189 -18.68 -2.89 15.39
CA ASP A 189 -17.96 -3.95 14.68
C ASP A 189 -16.91 -4.65 15.53
N VAL A 190 -16.22 -3.88 16.38
CA VAL A 190 -15.17 -4.41 17.27
C VAL A 190 -15.79 -5.35 18.29
N SER A 191 -16.75 -4.88 19.10
CA SER A 191 -17.34 -5.70 20.17
C SER A 191 -18.05 -6.93 19.61
N PHE A 192 -18.71 -6.80 18.45
CA PHE A 192 -19.38 -7.90 17.77
C PHE A 192 -18.38 -8.98 17.33
N PHE A 193 -17.25 -8.59 16.75
CA PHE A 193 -16.19 -9.52 16.36
C PHE A 193 -15.59 -10.23 17.58
N LEU A 194 -15.31 -9.50 18.66
CA LEU A 194 -14.81 -10.09 19.91
C LEU A 194 -15.82 -11.08 20.50
N ALA A 195 -17.12 -10.74 20.51
CA ALA A 195 -18.17 -11.61 21.02
C ALA A 195 -18.31 -12.90 20.19
N SER A 196 -18.23 -12.77 18.86
CA SER A 196 -18.22 -13.91 17.94
C SER A 196 -17.02 -14.82 18.18
N ALA A 197 -15.83 -14.24 18.41
CA ALA A 197 -14.63 -14.99 18.75
C ALA A 197 -14.73 -15.71 20.11
N ILE A 198 -15.34 -15.08 21.11
CA ILE A 198 -15.61 -15.71 22.41
C ILE A 198 -16.54 -16.91 22.24
N ARG A 199 -17.64 -16.75 21.49
CA ARG A 199 -18.56 -17.88 21.22
C ARG A 199 -17.88 -18.99 20.44
N ALA A 200 -17.02 -18.66 19.47
CA ALA A 200 -16.27 -19.66 18.73
C ALA A 200 -15.31 -20.44 19.64
N ALA A 201 -14.61 -19.73 20.54
CA ALA A 201 -13.70 -20.33 21.51
C ALA A 201 -14.43 -21.25 22.50
N GLU A 202 -15.57 -20.83 23.06
CA GLU A 202 -16.35 -21.62 24.01
C GLU A 202 -16.98 -22.88 23.38
N ASN A 203 -17.41 -22.79 22.11
CA ASN A 203 -18.01 -23.91 21.38
C ASN A 203 -16.99 -24.76 20.60
N GLU A 204 -15.71 -24.42 20.67
CA GLU A 204 -14.62 -25.04 19.90
C GLU A 204 -14.83 -25.08 18.36
N THR A 205 -15.61 -24.13 17.85
CA THR A 205 -15.91 -23.97 16.42
C THR A 205 -14.97 -22.97 15.75
N ALA A 206 -14.84 -23.04 14.43
CA ALA A 206 -14.09 -22.04 13.67
C ALA A 206 -14.72 -20.64 13.82
N LEU A 207 -13.87 -19.62 13.91
CA LEU A 207 -14.31 -18.23 13.91
C LEU A 207 -14.90 -17.84 12.54
N ASP A 208 -16.21 -17.65 12.48
CA ASP A 208 -16.91 -17.09 11.32
C ASP A 208 -17.24 -15.60 11.56
N PRO A 209 -16.48 -14.67 10.97
CA PRO A 209 -16.83 -13.26 11.05
C PRO A 209 -18.02 -12.97 10.12
N ASP A 210 -19.20 -12.77 10.71
CA ASP A 210 -20.51 -12.62 10.05
C ASP A 210 -20.46 -11.97 8.65
N LEU A 211 -20.97 -12.71 7.66
CA LEU A 211 -21.06 -12.38 6.24
C LEU A 211 -21.76 -11.06 5.92
N ASN A 212 -22.58 -10.51 6.83
CA ASN A 212 -23.37 -9.31 6.60
C ASN A 212 -22.59 -7.99 6.75
N ARG A 213 -21.39 -8.00 7.37
CA ARG A 213 -20.55 -6.80 7.59
C ARG A 213 -19.32 -6.73 6.67
N LYS A 214 -19.30 -7.47 5.57
CA LYS A 214 -18.16 -7.59 4.65
C LYS A 214 -17.56 -6.25 4.15
N LYS A 215 -18.31 -5.16 4.15
CA LYS A 215 -17.82 -3.84 3.68
C LYS A 215 -17.24 -2.95 4.78
N SER A 216 -17.18 -3.40 6.04
CA SER A 216 -16.72 -2.55 7.13
C SER A 216 -15.19 -2.45 7.22
N MET A 217 -14.69 -1.36 7.83
CA MET A 217 -13.26 -1.12 8.04
C MET A 217 -12.62 -2.21 8.90
N VAL A 218 -13.32 -2.65 9.95
CA VAL A 218 -12.88 -3.77 10.79
C VAL A 218 -12.68 -5.02 9.94
N MET A 219 -13.66 -5.37 9.10
CA MET A 219 -13.55 -6.56 8.25
C MET A 219 -12.44 -6.46 7.20
N ALA A 220 -12.19 -5.27 6.65
CA ALA A 220 -11.04 -5.04 5.79
C ALA A 220 -9.72 -5.29 6.54
N ASN A 221 -9.60 -4.80 7.77
CA ASN A 221 -8.42 -4.99 8.61
C ASN A 221 -8.27 -6.45 9.09
N ILE A 222 -9.36 -7.17 9.37
CA ILE A 222 -9.32 -8.61 9.67
C ILE A 222 -8.75 -9.39 8.47
N ARG A 223 -9.16 -9.09 7.24
CA ARG A 223 -8.58 -9.73 6.04
C ARG A 223 -7.09 -9.43 5.92
N GLN A 224 -6.70 -8.18 6.17
CA GLN A 224 -5.31 -7.77 6.13
C GLN A 224 -4.48 -8.53 7.17
N MET A 225 -4.91 -8.58 8.43
CA MET A 225 -4.23 -9.34 9.49
C MET A 225 -4.17 -10.84 9.16
N ASN A 226 -5.23 -11.42 8.60
CA ASN A 226 -5.24 -12.81 8.16
C ASN A 226 -4.22 -13.09 7.04
N MET A 227 -4.04 -12.16 6.11
CA MET A 227 -3.00 -12.28 5.07
C MET A 227 -1.60 -12.29 5.68
N TRP A 228 -1.34 -11.43 6.67
CA TRP A 228 -0.08 -11.42 7.42
C TRP A 228 0.13 -12.70 8.24
N LEU A 229 -0.89 -13.16 8.99
CA LEU A 229 -0.80 -14.39 9.77
C LEU A 229 -0.63 -15.63 8.88
N LYS A 230 -1.16 -15.61 7.66
CA LYS A 230 -0.90 -16.68 6.68
C LYS A 230 0.59 -16.77 6.34
N ARG A 231 1.28 -15.63 6.21
CA ARG A 231 2.74 -15.58 6.00
C ARG A 231 3.52 -16.10 7.21
N VAL A 232 3.00 -15.91 8.43
CA VAL A 232 3.60 -16.48 9.66
C VAL A 232 3.50 -18.00 9.65
N GLU A 233 2.30 -18.56 9.46
CA GLU A 233 2.08 -19.99 9.61
C GLU A 233 2.67 -20.83 8.48
N THR A 234 2.85 -20.27 7.28
CA THR A 234 3.47 -20.98 6.15
C THR A 234 4.94 -20.60 5.92
N ALA A 235 5.57 -19.86 6.84
CA ALA A 235 6.94 -19.39 6.63
C ALA A 235 7.96 -20.54 6.48
N HIS A 236 7.65 -21.74 7.00
CA HIS A 236 8.48 -22.94 6.85
C HIS A 236 8.30 -23.65 5.50
N GLU A 237 7.23 -23.37 4.75
CA GLU A 237 6.99 -23.96 3.42
C GLU A 237 7.79 -23.26 2.33
N PHE A 238 8.28 -22.06 2.62
CA PHE A 238 9.26 -21.40 1.80
C PHE A 238 10.63 -21.94 2.23
N GLU A 239 11.22 -22.80 1.39
CA GLU A 239 12.58 -23.33 1.57
C GLU A 239 13.54 -22.20 1.98
N THR A 240 14.60 -22.54 2.73
CA THR A 240 15.78 -21.68 2.85
C THR A 240 16.06 -21.14 1.46
N ILE A 241 15.86 -19.84 1.28
CA ILE A 241 15.82 -19.17 -0.02
C ILE A 241 16.97 -19.73 -0.84
N ASP A 242 16.64 -20.52 -1.85
CA ASP A 242 17.53 -20.71 -2.97
C ASP A 242 17.78 -19.27 -3.42
N ALA A 243 19.02 -18.79 -3.33
CA ALA A 243 19.39 -17.39 -3.58
C ALA A 243 19.02 -16.88 -5.00
N SER A 244 18.30 -17.72 -5.77
CA SER A 244 17.80 -17.61 -7.12
C SER A 244 16.29 -17.33 -7.23
N ASP A 245 15.46 -17.47 -6.18
CA ASP A 245 14.03 -17.07 -6.21
C ASP A 245 13.87 -15.58 -5.83
N GLU A 246 14.53 -14.73 -6.63
CA GLU A 246 14.67 -13.28 -6.47
C GLU A 246 13.35 -12.48 -6.57
N ASP A 247 12.23 -13.14 -6.91
CA ASP A 247 10.93 -12.50 -7.12
C ASP A 247 10.10 -12.32 -5.84
N ARG A 248 10.48 -12.95 -4.71
CA ARG A 248 9.73 -12.86 -3.43
C ARG A 248 10.34 -11.93 -2.37
N ASP A 249 11.47 -11.28 -2.63
CA ASP A 249 12.15 -10.34 -1.72
C ASP A 249 11.41 -9.00 -1.47
N GLU A 250 10.12 -8.91 -1.81
CA GLU A 250 9.27 -7.73 -1.60
C GLU A 250 8.64 -7.66 -0.20
N GLU A 251 8.40 -8.80 0.44
CA GLU A 251 7.77 -8.89 1.75
C GLU A 251 8.77 -9.25 2.86
N ILE A 252 8.61 -8.63 4.04
CA ILE A 252 9.38 -9.04 5.23
C ILE A 252 9.11 -10.52 5.47
N ARG A 253 10.13 -11.38 5.32
CA ARG A 253 10.00 -12.81 5.59
C ARG A 253 9.82 -13.00 7.09
N PHE A 254 8.83 -13.79 7.48
CA PHE A 254 8.76 -14.27 8.85
C PHE A 254 9.75 -15.44 9.01
N PRO A 255 10.51 -15.52 10.11
CA PRO A 255 11.45 -16.62 10.28
C PRO A 255 10.81 -18.01 10.26
N THR A 256 11.58 -18.98 9.76
CA THR A 256 11.21 -20.40 9.79
C THR A 256 11.21 -20.94 11.20
N ALA A 257 10.45 -22.02 11.43
CA ALA A 257 10.52 -22.74 12.70
C ALA A 257 11.96 -23.20 13.02
N GLN A 258 12.75 -23.56 12.01
CA GLN A 258 14.15 -23.95 12.19
C GLN A 258 15.01 -22.78 12.73
N GLU A 259 14.94 -21.61 12.09
CA GLU A 259 15.65 -20.40 12.53
C GLU A 259 15.21 -19.99 13.95
N ILE A 260 13.91 -20.04 14.23
CA ILE A 260 13.33 -19.74 15.55
C ILE A 260 13.87 -20.69 16.61
N LEU A 261 13.82 -22.00 16.37
CA LEU A 261 14.28 -23.00 17.33
C LEU A 261 15.79 -22.99 17.50
N ALA A 262 16.55 -22.51 16.51
CA ALA A 262 17.99 -22.39 16.61
C ALA A 262 18.41 -21.26 17.56
N THR A 263 17.68 -20.14 17.57
CA THR A 263 18.14 -18.92 18.24
C THR A 263 17.25 -18.44 19.40
N ILE A 264 15.92 -18.52 19.27
CA ILE A 264 15.01 -18.09 20.34
C ILE A 264 15.02 -19.14 21.45
N SER A 265 15.13 -18.69 22.71
CA SER A 265 15.20 -19.60 23.85
C SER A 265 13.91 -20.41 24.02
N ALA A 266 14.03 -21.67 24.46
CA ALA A 266 12.87 -22.53 24.74
C ALA A 266 11.99 -21.95 25.86
N ASP A 267 12.58 -21.25 26.82
CA ASP A 267 11.86 -20.55 27.89
C ASP A 267 10.92 -19.49 27.33
N ASP A 268 11.41 -18.70 26.36
CA ASP A 268 10.64 -17.66 25.71
C ASP A 268 9.51 -18.27 24.84
N LEU A 269 9.76 -19.38 24.13
CA LEU A 269 8.76 -20.03 23.28
C LEU A 269 7.71 -20.83 24.04
N TRP A 270 8.11 -21.64 25.03
CA TRP A 270 7.23 -22.60 25.72
C TRP A 270 7.70 -22.96 27.14
N SER A 271 8.29 -21.98 27.85
CA SER A 271 8.62 -21.97 29.29
C SER A 271 9.76 -22.84 29.79
N TYR A 272 10.15 -23.91 29.09
CA TYR A 272 11.32 -24.74 29.46
C TYR A 272 11.86 -25.54 28.27
N GLU A 273 13.07 -26.08 28.40
CA GLU A 273 13.71 -26.89 27.35
C GLU A 273 12.95 -28.18 26.99
N ARG A 274 12.72 -28.38 25.69
CA ARG A 274 12.02 -29.56 25.13
C ARG A 274 12.85 -30.18 23.99
N PRO A 275 13.99 -30.85 24.29
CA PRO A 275 14.95 -31.27 23.28
C PRO A 275 14.41 -32.33 22.32
N GLU A 276 13.60 -33.29 22.79
CA GLU A 276 12.99 -34.33 21.95
C GLU A 276 11.96 -33.75 20.96
N LEU A 277 11.15 -32.80 21.42
CA LEU A 277 10.21 -32.06 20.57
C LEU A 277 10.95 -31.23 19.52
N LYS A 278 11.96 -30.47 19.95
CA LYS A 278 12.82 -29.68 19.05
C LYS A 278 13.46 -30.55 17.98
N ALA A 279 14.05 -31.69 18.38
CA ALA A 279 14.65 -32.64 17.43
C ALA A 279 13.64 -33.23 16.45
N SER A 280 12.41 -33.51 16.90
CA SER A 280 11.36 -34.10 16.07
C SER A 280 10.80 -33.12 15.03
N ILE A 281 10.74 -31.82 15.38
CA ILE A 281 10.38 -30.75 14.44
C ILE A 281 11.52 -30.52 13.44
N ILE A 282 12.78 -30.44 13.90
CA ILE A 282 13.94 -30.19 13.04
C ILE A 282 14.17 -31.32 12.02
N ARG A 283 13.98 -32.59 12.42
CA ARG A 283 14.11 -33.75 11.50
C ARG A 283 13.18 -33.62 10.27
N GLY A 284 12.02 -32.99 10.42
CA GLY A 284 11.09 -32.76 9.32
C GLY A 284 11.66 -31.90 8.19
N PHE A 285 12.71 -31.12 8.43
CA PHE A 285 13.39 -30.31 7.41
C PHE A 285 14.40 -31.11 6.58
N GLU A 286 14.84 -32.29 7.05
CA GLU A 286 15.77 -33.17 6.33
C GLU A 286 15.04 -34.11 5.33
N GLU A 287 13.73 -34.31 5.52
CA GLU A 287 12.85 -35.15 4.70
C GLU A 287 11.63 -34.36 4.18
N LYS A 288 10.73 -34.99 3.41
CA LYS A 288 9.47 -34.34 3.03
C LYS A 288 8.53 -34.25 4.23
N MET A 289 8.27 -33.03 4.72
CA MET A 289 7.36 -32.79 5.85
C MET A 289 5.95 -33.38 5.62
N ASN A 290 5.48 -34.15 6.59
CA ASN A 290 4.08 -34.57 6.70
C ASN A 290 3.20 -33.46 7.32
N LEU A 291 1.88 -33.66 7.36
CA LEU A 291 0.94 -32.66 7.88
C LEU A 291 1.24 -32.28 9.35
N VAL A 292 1.50 -33.27 10.22
CA VAL A 292 1.79 -33.03 11.64
C VAL A 292 3.06 -32.18 11.81
N GLN A 293 4.09 -32.45 11.01
CA GLN A 293 5.34 -31.68 11.04
C GLN A 293 5.13 -30.25 10.53
N LYS A 294 4.38 -30.06 9.44
CA LYS A 294 4.02 -28.73 8.94
C LYS A 294 3.25 -27.92 9.98
N ASP A 295 2.22 -28.51 10.57
CA ASP A 295 1.39 -27.85 11.58
C ASP A 295 2.18 -27.59 12.87
N SER A 296 3.14 -28.48 13.21
CA SER A 296 4.10 -28.23 14.30
C SER A 296 4.96 -26.99 14.02
N CYS A 297 5.49 -26.87 12.79
CA CYS A 297 6.24 -25.68 12.38
C CYS A 297 5.39 -24.41 12.43
N SER A 298 4.15 -24.47 11.94
CA SER A 298 3.18 -23.35 12.05
C SER A 298 2.96 -22.94 13.50
N LEU A 299 2.80 -23.89 14.42
CA LEU A 299 2.64 -23.60 15.85
C LEU A 299 3.87 -22.90 16.44
N VAL A 300 5.10 -23.37 16.14
CA VAL A 300 6.33 -22.71 16.60
C VAL A 300 6.38 -21.25 16.12
N GLN A 301 6.02 -21.00 14.86
CA GLN A 301 6.02 -19.67 14.27
C GLN A 301 4.97 -18.76 14.91
N LEU A 302 3.77 -19.28 15.16
CA LEU A 302 2.71 -18.57 15.88
C LEU A 302 3.08 -18.31 17.34
N PHE A 303 3.78 -19.23 18.02
CA PHE A 303 4.28 -19.03 19.38
C PHE A 303 5.32 -17.91 19.44
N ALA A 304 6.28 -17.87 18.50
CA ALA A 304 7.24 -16.77 18.43
C ALA A 304 6.56 -15.41 18.19
N PHE A 305 5.55 -15.38 17.31
CA PHE A 305 4.73 -14.19 17.08
C PHE A 305 4.00 -13.75 18.35
N CYS A 306 3.33 -14.69 19.03
CA CYS A 306 2.62 -14.42 20.28
C CYS A 306 3.56 -13.98 21.40
N HIS A 307 4.73 -14.61 21.54
CA HIS A 307 5.74 -14.23 22.51
C HIS A 307 6.15 -12.76 22.30
N TYR A 308 6.53 -12.39 21.09
CA TYR A 308 6.95 -11.03 20.81
C TYR A 308 5.82 -10.03 21.08
N LEU A 309 4.63 -10.28 20.53
CA LEU A 309 3.47 -9.40 20.73
C LEU A 309 3.09 -9.26 22.21
N LEU A 310 3.04 -10.37 22.96
CA LEU A 310 2.48 -10.34 24.31
C LEU A 310 3.52 -9.99 25.38
N ARG A 311 4.81 -10.24 25.15
CA ARG A 311 5.89 -10.11 26.15
C ARG A 311 6.97 -9.10 25.79
N CYS A 312 7.21 -8.83 24.50
CA CYS A 312 8.21 -7.85 24.07
C CYS A 312 7.58 -6.50 23.72
N CYS A 313 6.30 -6.46 23.35
CA CYS A 313 5.58 -5.19 23.16
C CYS A 313 5.02 -4.68 24.50
N CYS A 314 5.14 -3.37 24.74
CA CYS A 314 4.67 -2.74 25.98
C CYS A 314 3.88 -1.45 25.75
N PHE A 315 3.00 -1.15 26.69
CA PHE A 315 2.30 0.13 26.81
C PHE A 315 2.79 0.91 28.02
N THR A 316 2.69 2.24 27.96
CA THR A 316 2.67 3.06 29.17
C THR A 316 1.23 3.48 29.45
N SER A 317 0.64 2.98 30.53
CA SER A 317 -0.68 3.39 30.97
C SER A 317 -0.58 4.59 31.92
N ILE A 318 -1.45 5.57 31.70
CA ILE A 318 -1.58 6.75 32.56
C ILE A 318 -3.01 6.80 33.10
N GLU A 319 -3.12 6.71 34.42
CA GLU A 319 -4.39 6.69 35.17
C GLU A 319 -4.52 7.97 36.01
N PRO A 320 -5.12 9.04 35.45
CA PRO A 320 -5.46 10.24 36.20
C PRO A 320 -6.62 9.98 37.18
N THR A 321 -6.65 10.78 38.26
CA THR A 321 -7.66 10.64 39.31
C THR A 321 -9.07 11.13 38.93
N LEU A 322 -9.17 11.99 37.91
CA LEU A 322 -10.40 12.63 37.43
C LEU A 322 -10.40 12.71 35.90
N GLU A 323 -11.59 12.65 35.30
CA GLU A 323 -11.76 12.68 33.84
C GLU A 323 -11.29 13.99 33.21
N ASP A 324 -11.61 15.16 33.80
CA ASP A 324 -11.14 16.47 33.30
C ASP A 324 -9.61 16.53 33.18
N ARG A 325 -8.90 15.89 34.12
CA ARG A 325 -7.43 15.79 34.08
C ARG A 325 -6.93 14.87 32.98
N ALA A 326 -7.69 13.83 32.66
CA ALA A 326 -7.41 12.98 31.52
C ALA A 326 -7.54 13.77 30.22
N PHE A 327 -8.55 14.63 30.10
CA PHE A 327 -8.72 15.50 28.93
C PHE A 327 -7.64 16.58 28.83
N ASP A 328 -7.31 17.27 29.93
CA ASP A 328 -6.21 18.25 29.97
C ASP A 328 -4.90 17.61 29.50
N MET A 329 -4.63 16.38 29.96
CA MET A 329 -3.45 15.62 29.62
C MET A 329 -3.49 15.11 28.19
N PHE A 330 -4.62 14.59 27.73
CA PHE A 330 -4.81 14.15 26.34
C PHE A 330 -4.57 15.31 25.37
N GLN A 331 -5.12 16.49 25.67
CA GLN A 331 -4.87 17.70 24.89
C GLN A 331 -3.38 18.08 24.96
N SER A 332 -2.77 18.03 26.14
CA SER A 332 -1.36 18.36 26.31
C SER A 332 -0.42 17.41 25.57
N LEU A 333 -0.62 16.09 25.66
CA LEU A 333 0.21 15.07 24.98
C LEU A 333 0.03 15.10 23.46
N ASN A 334 -1.16 15.45 22.97
CA ASN A 334 -1.38 15.67 21.55
C ASN A 334 -0.93 17.07 21.09
N ALA A 335 -0.84 18.03 22.01
CA ALA A 335 -0.28 19.37 21.75
C ALA A 335 1.25 19.40 21.87
N THR A 336 1.88 18.42 22.54
CA THR A 336 3.34 18.33 22.63
C THR A 336 3.94 17.92 21.30
N GLY A 337 4.36 18.92 20.52
CA GLY A 337 5.39 18.86 19.48
C GLY A 337 5.16 17.91 18.30
N THR A 338 5.33 18.41 17.07
CA THR A 338 5.50 17.56 15.89
C THR A 338 6.63 16.55 16.14
N PRO A 339 6.37 15.22 16.08
CA PRO A 339 7.41 14.21 16.24
C PRO A 339 8.53 14.46 15.24
N LEU A 340 9.78 14.40 15.70
CA LEU A 340 10.94 14.58 14.83
C LEU A 340 11.06 13.41 13.85
N THR A 341 11.28 13.75 12.59
CA THR A 341 11.57 12.80 11.53
C THR A 341 13.00 12.26 11.65
N ALA A 342 13.29 11.11 11.03
CA ALA A 342 14.65 10.55 11.02
C ALA A 342 15.67 11.55 10.46
N LEU A 343 15.29 12.33 9.43
CA LEU A 343 16.12 13.39 8.84
C LEU A 343 16.39 14.56 9.80
N GLU A 344 15.39 15.00 10.57
CA GLU A 344 15.58 16.06 11.57
C GLU A 344 16.51 15.62 12.69
N THR A 345 16.47 14.35 13.08
CA THR A 345 17.42 13.80 14.06
C THR A 345 18.81 13.51 13.50
N PHE A 346 18.92 13.43 12.17
CA PHE A 346 20.19 13.21 11.46
C PHE A 346 20.96 14.51 11.23
N LYS A 347 20.26 15.63 10.95
CA LYS A 347 20.89 16.95 10.70
C LYS A 347 21.88 17.38 11.81
N PRO A 348 21.61 17.22 13.12
CA PRO A 348 22.57 17.53 14.17
C PRO A 348 23.91 16.81 14.01
N MET A 349 23.91 15.56 13.52
CA MET A 349 25.14 14.80 13.26
C MET A 349 25.95 15.42 12.12
N VAL A 350 25.28 15.85 11.04
CA VAL A 350 25.92 16.55 9.92
C VAL A 350 26.53 17.87 10.38
N VAL A 351 25.78 18.68 11.14
CA VAL A 351 26.23 19.97 11.69
C VAL A 351 27.44 19.77 12.62
N SER A 352 27.39 18.76 13.50
CA SER A 352 28.49 18.47 14.42
C SER A 352 29.77 18.13 13.66
N ILE A 353 29.69 17.31 12.60
CA ILE A 353 30.87 16.94 11.82
C ILE A 353 31.44 18.15 11.07
N ALA A 354 30.58 18.95 10.43
CA ALA A 354 31.00 20.18 9.74
C ALA A 354 31.72 21.16 10.69
N ASN A 355 31.24 21.31 11.92
CA ASN A 355 31.89 22.16 12.92
C ASN A 355 33.25 21.63 13.39
N THR A 356 33.50 20.32 13.28
CA THR A 356 34.77 19.71 13.72
C THR A 356 35.82 19.60 12.62
N GLN A 357 35.39 19.48 11.35
CA GLN A 357 36.26 19.14 10.23
C GLN A 357 36.32 20.23 9.15
N ASP A 358 35.56 21.31 9.31
CA ASP A 358 35.51 22.49 8.43
C ASP A 358 35.35 23.76 9.29
N ASN A 359 35.35 24.96 8.67
CA ASN A 359 35.21 26.27 9.34
C ASN A 359 33.80 26.54 9.92
N GLY A 360 33.07 25.51 10.33
CA GLY A 360 31.69 25.59 10.81
C GLY A 360 30.66 25.22 9.76
N PHE A 361 29.47 24.77 10.17
CA PHE A 361 28.37 24.45 9.26
C PHE A 361 27.83 25.70 8.55
N LYS A 362 27.66 26.81 9.27
CA LYS A 362 27.07 28.03 8.73
C LYS A 362 28.01 28.69 7.71
N GLY A 363 27.51 28.95 6.51
CA GLY A 363 28.26 29.44 5.35
C GLY A 363 29.03 28.35 4.59
N SER A 364 29.04 27.11 5.07
CA SER A 364 29.77 26.00 4.44
C SER A 364 29.09 25.55 3.15
N HIS A 365 29.84 24.78 2.36
CA HIS A 365 29.27 24.10 1.19
C HIS A 365 28.25 23.01 1.60
N LEU A 366 28.46 22.34 2.73
CA LEU A 366 27.50 21.39 3.30
C LEU A 366 26.14 22.03 3.61
N GLU A 367 26.11 23.24 4.16
CA GLU A 367 24.85 23.95 4.42
C GLU A 367 24.09 24.22 3.13
N LYS A 368 24.77 24.72 2.09
CA LYS A 368 24.16 24.99 0.77
C LYS A 368 23.59 23.74 0.13
N ILE A 369 24.31 22.62 0.23
CA ILE A 369 23.81 21.34 -0.28
C ILE A 369 22.59 20.88 0.53
N PHE A 370 22.65 20.96 1.86
CA PHE A 370 21.56 20.52 2.74
C PHE A 370 20.30 21.40 2.62
N GLU A 371 20.44 22.67 2.22
CA GLU A 371 19.33 23.61 2.04
C GLU A 371 18.24 23.06 1.11
N SER A 372 18.60 22.32 0.06
CA SER A 372 17.61 21.71 -0.84
C SER A 372 16.75 20.65 -0.15
N ILE A 373 17.32 19.93 0.82
CA ILE A 373 16.60 18.99 1.69
C ILE A 373 15.67 19.80 2.61
N ASP A 374 16.17 20.85 3.25
CA ASP A 374 15.37 21.72 4.11
C ASP A 374 14.18 22.34 3.35
N ILE A 375 14.36 22.80 2.10
CA ILE A 375 13.29 23.34 1.24
C ILE A 375 12.21 22.28 0.98
N LEU A 376 12.60 21.06 0.61
CA LEU A 376 11.65 19.98 0.36
C LEU A 376 10.78 19.70 1.58
N PHE A 377 11.38 19.55 2.75
CA PHE A 377 10.67 19.19 3.99
C PHE A 377 10.00 20.38 4.68
N GLY A 378 10.51 21.60 4.49
CA GLY A 378 9.92 22.84 5.01
C GLY A 378 8.62 23.22 4.30
N SER A 379 8.39 22.73 3.07
CA SER A 379 7.13 22.91 2.34
C SER A 379 5.93 22.20 2.99
N VAL A 380 6.17 21.25 3.91
CA VAL A 380 5.13 20.41 4.51
C VAL A 380 4.85 20.84 5.95
N GLN A 381 3.68 21.42 6.19
CA GLN A 381 3.27 21.93 7.50
C GLN A 381 2.74 20.83 8.45
N ASN A 382 2.11 19.80 7.89
CA ASN A 382 1.53 18.71 8.68
C ASN A 382 2.58 17.66 9.07
N ALA A 383 2.73 17.42 10.37
CA ALA A 383 3.59 16.39 10.96
C ALA A 383 3.44 15.00 10.29
N SER A 384 2.20 14.55 10.09
CA SER A 384 1.91 13.25 9.49
C SER A 384 2.36 13.20 8.02
N ALA A 385 2.10 14.26 7.26
CA ALA A 385 2.53 14.36 5.87
C ALA A 385 4.05 14.45 5.76
N LYS A 386 4.71 15.13 6.71
CA LYS A 386 6.16 15.24 6.79
C LYS A 386 6.80 13.88 7.06
N ASN A 387 6.26 13.11 8.02
CA ASN A 387 6.67 11.72 8.27
C ASN A 387 6.49 10.84 7.04
N LYS A 388 5.34 10.92 6.36
CA LYS A 388 5.09 10.16 5.11
C LYS A 388 6.12 10.52 4.04
N LEU A 389 6.38 11.81 3.82
CA LEU A 389 7.39 12.27 2.88
C LEU A 389 8.80 11.79 3.27
N THR A 390 9.17 11.84 4.56
CA THR A 390 10.49 11.36 5.01
C THR A 390 10.64 9.88 4.77
N ASN A 391 9.59 9.09 5.04
CA ASN A 391 9.60 7.66 4.78
C ASN A 391 9.81 7.38 3.30
N GLU A 392 9.00 7.98 2.43
CA GLU A 392 9.11 7.76 0.99
C GLU A 392 10.48 8.22 0.47
N TYR A 393 10.93 9.40 0.86
CA TYR A 393 12.23 9.95 0.48
C TYR A 393 13.40 9.07 0.88
N LEU A 394 13.45 8.62 2.14
CA LEU A 394 14.55 7.78 2.62
C LEU A 394 14.52 6.39 2.02
N THR A 395 13.33 5.83 1.76
CA THR A 395 13.22 4.54 1.07
C THR A 395 13.73 4.62 -0.38
N THR A 396 13.35 5.67 -1.12
CA THR A 396 13.86 5.91 -2.48
C THR A 396 15.37 6.16 -2.46
N PHE A 397 15.86 6.94 -1.49
CA PHE A 397 17.28 7.23 -1.35
C PHE A 397 18.11 5.98 -1.05
N ALA A 398 17.66 5.14 -0.12
CA ALA A 398 18.37 3.91 0.24
C ALA A 398 18.48 2.95 -0.96
N VAL A 399 17.39 2.75 -1.69
CA VAL A 399 17.39 1.91 -2.88
C VAL A 399 18.27 2.50 -3.98
N ALA A 400 18.25 3.82 -4.22
CA ALA A 400 19.17 4.46 -5.16
C ALA A 400 20.64 4.41 -4.70
N GLN A 401 20.89 4.33 -3.39
CA GLN A 401 22.22 4.30 -2.79
C GLN A 401 22.90 2.95 -2.98
N ASP A 402 22.19 1.83 -2.72
CA ASP A 402 22.78 0.49 -2.79
C ASP A 402 21.85 -0.63 -3.26
N GLY A 403 20.63 -0.32 -3.69
CA GLY A 403 19.64 -1.29 -4.18
C GLY A 403 18.82 -1.98 -3.10
N HIS A 404 19.11 -1.74 -1.82
CA HIS A 404 18.43 -2.43 -0.72
C HIS A 404 17.26 -1.63 -0.14
N LYS A 405 16.24 -2.35 0.32
CA LYS A 405 15.04 -1.79 0.93
C LYS A 405 15.36 -1.23 2.33
N LEU A 406 14.84 -0.04 2.62
CA LEU A 406 14.86 0.54 3.95
C LEU A 406 13.48 0.40 4.61
N ALA A 407 13.45 0.03 5.89
CA ALA A 407 12.21 -0.01 6.66
C ALA A 407 11.65 1.41 6.88
N ARG A 408 10.32 1.53 6.99
CA ARG A 408 9.63 2.82 7.20
C ARG A 408 9.68 3.29 8.66
N GLN A 409 10.08 2.43 9.59
CA GLN A 409 10.20 2.77 11.00
C GLN A 409 11.26 3.85 11.23
N PHE A 410 10.92 4.84 12.06
CA PHE A 410 11.84 5.92 12.45
C PHE A 410 13.18 5.38 12.99
N SER A 411 13.14 4.39 13.88
CA SER A 411 14.35 3.82 14.51
C SER A 411 15.26 3.12 13.50
N ALA A 412 14.69 2.41 12.53
CA ALA A 412 15.43 1.75 11.46
C ALA A 412 16.09 2.76 10.50
N GLN A 413 15.33 3.76 10.06
CA GLN A 413 15.84 4.84 9.19
C GLN A 413 16.96 5.64 9.87
N ARG A 414 16.77 6.01 11.14
CA ARG A 414 17.77 6.74 11.91
C ARG A 414 19.07 5.94 12.06
N ARG A 415 18.96 4.64 12.39
CA ARG A 415 20.13 3.74 12.46
C ARG A 415 20.83 3.64 11.11
N TRP A 416 20.08 3.47 10.03
CA TRP A 416 20.63 3.38 8.67
C TRP A 416 21.37 4.66 8.26
N LEU A 417 20.76 5.84 8.43
CA LEU A 417 21.39 7.14 8.13
C LEU A 417 22.71 7.32 8.90
N ASN A 418 22.69 7.07 10.21
CA ASN A 418 23.86 7.19 11.06
C ASN A 418 24.97 6.23 10.63
N ARG A 419 24.61 4.98 10.29
CA ARG A 419 25.56 3.96 9.84
C ARG A 419 26.21 4.35 8.51
N GLU A 420 25.41 4.71 7.50
CA GLU A 420 25.92 5.08 6.17
C GLU A 420 26.82 6.31 6.24
N TYR A 421 26.39 7.34 6.99
CA TYR A 421 27.16 8.58 7.11
C TYR A 421 28.45 8.41 7.92
N THR A 422 28.43 7.57 8.95
CA THR A 422 29.62 7.25 9.76
C THR A 422 30.60 6.36 9.00
N ALA A 423 30.10 5.48 8.11
CA ALA A 423 30.93 4.65 7.25
C ALA A 423 31.76 5.46 6.25
N CYS A 424 31.33 6.68 5.90
CA CYS A 424 32.15 7.65 5.16
C CYS A 424 33.35 8.08 6.00
N LYS A 425 34.57 7.77 5.52
CA LYS A 425 35.83 7.99 6.26
C LYS A 425 36.36 9.41 6.12
N THR A 426 36.19 10.01 4.94
CA THR A 426 36.69 11.36 4.63
C THR A 426 35.57 12.40 4.62
N TYR A 427 35.93 13.68 4.76
CA TYR A 427 34.99 14.80 4.65
C TYR A 427 34.33 14.81 3.26
N ASP A 428 35.10 14.64 2.18
CA ASP A 428 34.57 14.60 0.81
C ASP A 428 33.55 13.47 0.59
N GLN A 429 33.75 12.30 1.21
CA GLN A 429 32.78 11.20 1.14
C GLN A 429 31.47 11.55 1.86
N ARG A 430 31.56 12.25 2.99
CA ARG A 430 30.39 12.74 3.72
C ARG A 430 29.66 13.82 2.95
N GLU A 431 30.39 14.76 2.36
CA GLU A 431 29.83 15.79 1.49
C GLU A 431 29.13 15.17 0.28
N GLU A 432 29.75 14.19 -0.38
CA GLU A 432 29.17 13.49 -1.52
C GLU A 432 27.90 12.72 -1.13
N PHE A 433 27.84 12.12 0.07
CA PHE A 433 26.61 11.49 0.58
C PHE A 433 25.47 12.50 0.71
N ILE A 434 25.74 13.66 1.34
CA ILE A 434 24.76 14.74 1.49
C ILE A 434 24.38 15.37 0.13
N ARG A 435 25.33 15.45 -0.81
CA ARG A 435 25.08 15.89 -2.19
C ARG A 435 24.08 14.99 -2.90
N ARG A 436 24.23 13.67 -2.81
CA ARG A 436 23.27 12.72 -3.39
C ARG A 436 21.89 12.84 -2.78
N MET A 437 21.80 13.08 -1.47
CA MET A 437 20.53 13.38 -0.80
C MET A 437 19.92 14.68 -1.36
N SER A 438 20.71 15.73 -1.48
CA SER A 438 20.28 17.02 -2.04
C SER A 438 19.79 16.89 -3.49
N GLU A 439 20.51 16.16 -4.34
CA GLU A 439 20.12 15.88 -5.72
C GLU A 439 18.77 15.17 -5.80
N LEU A 440 18.53 14.18 -4.94
CA LEU A 440 17.22 13.53 -4.83
C LEU A 440 16.13 14.51 -4.33
N ALA A 441 16.46 15.43 -3.42
CA ALA A 441 15.50 16.42 -2.95
C ALA A 441 15.11 17.43 -4.04
N VAL A 442 16.09 17.83 -4.87
CA VAL A 442 15.85 18.67 -6.06
C VAL A 442 15.02 17.92 -7.09
N TYR A 443 15.34 16.65 -7.37
CA TYR A 443 14.53 15.78 -8.22
C TYR A 443 13.08 15.69 -7.72
N TRP A 444 12.88 15.54 -6.41
CA TRP A 444 11.55 15.47 -5.82
C TRP A 444 10.72 16.72 -6.11
N ASN A 445 11.30 17.91 -5.92
CA ASN A 445 10.59 19.16 -6.13
C ASN A 445 10.37 19.48 -7.61
N LYS A 446 11.33 19.15 -8.48
CA LYS A 446 11.28 19.52 -9.91
C LYS A 446 10.61 18.48 -10.81
N VAL A 447 10.64 17.21 -10.42
CA VAL A 447 10.18 16.09 -11.25
C VAL A 447 8.97 15.40 -10.64
N ILE A 448 9.07 14.88 -9.41
CA ILE A 448 7.94 14.18 -8.75
C ILE A 448 6.76 15.13 -8.54
N LYS A 449 7.01 16.34 -8.02
CA LYS A 449 5.98 17.37 -7.78
C LYS A 449 5.65 18.21 -9.02
N PHE A 450 5.99 17.74 -10.22
CA PHE A 450 5.73 18.47 -11.46
C PHE A 450 4.23 18.77 -11.63
N ASP A 451 3.90 20.02 -11.95
CA ASP A 451 2.53 20.48 -12.19
C ASP A 451 2.39 20.99 -13.64
N PRO A 452 1.64 20.27 -14.50
CA PRO A 452 1.46 20.68 -15.90
C PRO A 452 0.72 22.01 -16.06
N LYS A 453 0.10 22.55 -15.00
CA LYS A 453 -0.51 23.88 -15.03
C LYS A 453 0.51 25.01 -14.98
N GLN A 454 1.72 24.73 -14.47
CA GLN A 454 2.77 25.73 -14.28
C GLN A 454 3.82 25.68 -15.39
N ALA A 455 4.11 24.49 -15.89
CA ALA A 455 5.04 24.28 -16.99
C ALA A 455 4.63 23.04 -17.80
N SER A 456 4.86 23.06 -19.11
CA SER A 456 4.57 21.90 -19.96
C SER A 456 5.74 20.90 -20.04
N ALA A 457 6.95 21.28 -19.64
CA ALA A 457 8.16 20.45 -19.71
C ALA A 457 8.93 20.41 -18.39
N LEU A 458 9.69 19.34 -18.17
CA LEU A 458 10.55 19.19 -16.99
C LEU A 458 11.77 20.11 -17.08
N SER A 459 12.10 20.81 -16.00
CA SER A 459 13.32 21.61 -15.96
C SER A 459 14.57 20.73 -16.08
N GLY A 460 15.57 21.16 -16.86
CA GLY A 460 16.79 20.41 -17.16
C GLY A 460 16.73 19.60 -18.45
N THR A 461 15.60 19.56 -19.15
CA THR A 461 15.46 18.90 -20.46
C THR A 461 15.53 19.87 -21.64
N GLU A 462 15.90 21.13 -21.44
CA GLU A 462 15.81 22.19 -22.45
C GLU A 462 16.70 21.95 -23.68
N SER A 463 17.70 21.07 -23.56
CA SER A 463 18.64 20.73 -24.64
C SER A 463 18.19 19.61 -25.58
N VAL A 464 17.02 18.99 -25.35
CA VAL A 464 16.45 17.95 -26.24
C VAL A 464 15.24 18.49 -27.03
N PRO A 465 14.78 17.82 -28.11
CA PRO A 465 13.62 18.26 -28.87
C PRO A 465 12.37 18.45 -28.01
N LEU A 466 11.53 19.44 -28.33
CA LEU A 466 10.38 19.83 -27.51
C LEU A 466 9.39 18.68 -27.26
N GLU A 467 9.14 17.85 -28.27
CA GLU A 467 8.31 16.64 -28.17
C GLU A 467 8.83 15.66 -27.10
N ASP A 468 10.15 15.51 -27.01
CA ASP A 468 10.82 14.64 -26.05
C ASP A 468 10.75 15.20 -24.63
N GLN A 469 10.78 16.53 -24.49
CA GLN A 469 10.57 17.20 -23.20
C GLN A 469 9.16 16.97 -22.66
N TYR A 470 8.14 17.13 -23.52
CA TYR A 470 6.75 16.89 -23.17
C TYR A 470 6.47 15.42 -22.87
N LEU A 471 7.06 14.51 -23.64
CA LEU A 471 6.93 13.08 -23.42
C LEU A 471 7.58 12.66 -22.09
N ALA A 472 8.75 13.19 -21.73
CA ALA A 472 9.35 12.91 -20.43
C ALA A 472 8.45 13.35 -19.27
N ALA A 473 7.85 14.55 -19.35
CA ALA A 473 6.89 15.04 -18.37
C ALA A 473 5.63 14.15 -18.28
N LEU A 474 5.07 13.73 -19.43
CA LEU A 474 3.95 12.80 -19.50
C LEU A 474 4.27 11.47 -18.82
N CYS A 475 5.42 10.88 -19.13
CA CYS A 475 5.90 9.63 -18.54
C CYS A 475 5.97 9.73 -17.00
N ILE A 476 6.55 10.80 -16.47
CA ILE A 476 6.64 11.01 -15.01
C ILE A 476 5.25 11.09 -14.37
N MET A 477 4.35 11.90 -14.92
CA MET A 477 3.00 12.03 -14.36
C MET A 477 2.22 10.72 -14.41
N TYR A 478 2.38 9.94 -15.48
CA TYR A 478 1.77 8.63 -15.63
C TYR A 478 2.29 7.65 -14.56
N LEU A 479 3.60 7.58 -14.35
CA LEU A 479 4.22 6.70 -13.36
C LEU A 479 3.76 7.07 -11.93
N GLU A 480 3.70 8.36 -11.61
CA GLU A 480 3.23 8.89 -10.32
C GLU A 480 1.74 8.57 -10.09
N ASP A 481 0.86 8.92 -11.05
CA ASP A 481 -0.59 8.69 -10.89
C ASP A 481 -0.92 7.18 -10.88
N SER A 482 -0.09 6.34 -11.52
CA SER A 482 -0.19 4.87 -11.45
C SER A 482 0.40 4.26 -10.17
N GLY A 483 0.98 5.08 -9.29
CA GLY A 483 1.56 4.64 -8.02
C GLY A 483 2.88 3.88 -8.14
N HIS A 484 3.58 3.95 -9.29
CA HIS A 484 4.84 3.24 -9.53
C HIS A 484 6.06 3.95 -8.93
N LYS A 485 6.08 4.05 -7.59
CA LYS A 485 7.10 4.82 -6.87
C LYS A 485 8.53 4.33 -7.07
N MET A 486 8.72 3.03 -7.35
CA MET A 486 10.05 2.45 -7.54
C MET A 486 10.77 3.01 -8.77
N ALA A 487 10.05 3.47 -9.79
CA ALA A 487 10.63 4.13 -10.97
C ALA A 487 11.56 5.30 -10.58
N HIS A 488 11.20 6.05 -9.54
CA HIS A 488 11.95 7.23 -9.10
C HIS A 488 13.31 6.89 -8.48
N SER A 489 13.53 5.65 -8.04
CA SER A 489 14.85 5.20 -7.57
C SER A 489 15.88 5.17 -8.70
N ILE A 490 15.48 4.80 -9.93
CA ILE A 490 16.31 4.83 -11.14
C ILE A 490 16.31 6.23 -11.77
N LEU A 491 15.13 6.84 -11.96
CA LEU A 491 15.03 8.10 -12.70
C LEU A 491 15.75 9.25 -11.98
N SER A 492 15.77 9.25 -10.64
CA SER A 492 16.56 10.20 -9.87
C SER A 492 18.08 10.07 -10.14
N ARG A 493 18.58 8.86 -10.44
CA ARG A 493 20.00 8.64 -10.81
C ARG A 493 20.36 9.33 -12.12
N PHE A 494 19.52 9.19 -13.13
CA PHE A 494 19.73 9.85 -14.42
C PHE A 494 19.55 11.37 -14.30
N TYR A 495 18.57 11.84 -13.52
CA TYR A 495 18.38 13.27 -13.30
C TYR A 495 19.54 13.91 -12.50
N ALA A 496 20.19 13.17 -11.60
CA ALA A 496 21.39 13.65 -10.93
C ALA A 496 22.52 14.00 -11.92
N LEU A 497 22.62 13.30 -13.06
CA LEU A 497 23.56 13.66 -14.13
C LEU A 497 23.22 15.00 -14.78
N VAL A 498 21.92 15.30 -14.93
CA VAL A 498 21.42 16.60 -15.41
C VAL A 498 21.81 17.70 -14.43
N LEU A 499 21.60 17.48 -13.13
CA LEU A 499 22.00 18.43 -12.08
C LEU A 499 23.51 18.67 -12.02
N ARG A 500 24.31 17.62 -12.29
CA ARG A 500 25.77 17.70 -12.40
C ARG A 500 26.26 18.24 -13.75
N GLN A 501 25.35 18.58 -14.66
CA GLN A 501 25.66 19.12 -16.00
C GLN A 501 26.56 18.20 -16.84
N VAL A 502 26.39 16.88 -16.69
CA VAL A 502 27.12 15.90 -17.52
C VAL A 502 26.66 16.05 -18.98
N PRO A 503 27.58 16.13 -19.97
CA PRO A 503 27.20 16.26 -21.38
C PRO A 503 26.25 15.14 -21.84
N GLY A 504 25.18 15.49 -22.55
CA GLY A 504 24.17 14.54 -23.04
C GLY A 504 23.22 13.97 -21.98
N SER A 505 23.35 14.36 -20.71
CA SER A 505 22.53 13.84 -19.61
C SER A 505 21.03 14.08 -19.77
N ALA A 506 20.61 15.20 -20.37
CA ALA A 506 19.19 15.47 -20.64
C ALA A 506 18.57 14.42 -21.56
N ALA A 507 19.27 14.05 -22.65
CA ALA A 507 18.83 13.00 -23.56
C ALA A 507 18.79 11.63 -22.87
N LEU A 508 19.81 11.30 -22.07
CA LEU A 508 19.82 10.07 -21.27
C LEU A 508 18.64 10.01 -20.28
N PHE A 509 18.32 11.12 -19.62
CA PHE A 509 17.19 11.20 -18.70
C PHE A 509 15.85 11.00 -19.40
N VAL A 510 15.63 11.61 -20.58
CA VAL A 510 14.43 11.37 -21.38
C VAL A 510 14.34 9.91 -21.83
N GLN A 511 15.45 9.32 -22.29
CA GLN A 511 15.49 7.92 -22.67
C GLN A 511 15.19 7.00 -21.47
N ALA A 512 15.69 7.31 -20.28
CA ALA A 512 15.38 6.57 -19.06
C ALA A 512 13.88 6.66 -18.72
N CYS A 513 13.27 7.85 -18.84
CA CYS A 513 11.82 8.04 -18.63
C CYS A 513 11.00 7.17 -19.59
N LYS A 514 11.35 7.16 -20.89
CA LYS A 514 10.71 6.30 -21.90
C LYS A 514 10.88 4.82 -21.57
N THR A 515 12.11 4.39 -21.28
CA THR A 515 12.46 2.99 -21.01
C THR A 515 11.69 2.44 -19.79
N VAL A 516 11.73 3.17 -18.68
CA VAL A 516 11.02 2.78 -17.43
C VAL A 516 9.51 2.74 -17.64
N THR A 517 8.96 3.70 -18.39
CA THR A 517 7.52 3.78 -18.72
C THR A 517 7.07 2.64 -19.61
N ALA A 518 7.85 2.30 -20.64
CA ALA A 518 7.57 1.18 -21.53
C ALA A 518 7.57 -0.14 -20.77
N PHE A 519 8.63 -0.41 -19.99
CA PHE A 519 8.72 -1.62 -19.17
C PHE A 519 7.53 -1.74 -18.21
N TYR A 520 7.25 -0.68 -17.44
CA TYR A 520 6.12 -0.66 -16.50
C TYR A 520 4.79 -0.97 -17.19
N THR A 521 4.54 -0.34 -18.34
CA THR A 521 3.27 -0.48 -19.06
C THR A 521 3.14 -1.87 -19.67
N LEU A 522 4.20 -2.40 -20.29
CA LEU A 522 4.20 -3.76 -20.85
C LEU A 522 4.02 -4.81 -19.76
N TRP A 523 4.66 -4.63 -18.60
CA TRP A 523 4.45 -5.50 -17.46
C TRP A 523 3.02 -5.42 -16.94
N ARG A 524 2.55 -4.23 -16.54
CA ARG A 524 1.28 -4.08 -15.81
C ARG A 524 0.04 -4.24 -16.69
N SER A 525 0.20 -4.20 -18.01
CA SER A 525 -0.85 -4.58 -18.96
C SER A 525 -1.06 -6.09 -19.07
N ALA A 526 -0.12 -6.92 -18.61
CA ALA A 526 -0.17 -8.37 -18.73
C ALA A 526 -0.03 -9.13 -17.40
N LEU A 527 0.50 -8.50 -16.35
CA LEU A 527 0.87 -9.11 -15.07
C LEU A 527 0.50 -8.20 -13.87
N PRO A 528 0.30 -8.75 -12.66
CA PRO A 528 0.13 -7.99 -11.43
C PRO A 528 1.41 -7.24 -11.03
N ASN A 529 1.33 -6.42 -9.97
CA ASN A 529 2.48 -5.64 -9.48
C ASN A 529 3.55 -6.48 -8.77
N THR A 530 3.27 -7.74 -8.47
CA THR A 530 4.16 -8.65 -7.73
C THR A 530 5.49 -8.85 -8.48
N GLY A 531 6.61 -8.67 -7.80
CA GLY A 531 7.96 -8.88 -8.33
C GLY A 531 8.47 -7.74 -9.23
N LEU A 532 7.64 -6.76 -9.56
CA LEU A 532 8.02 -5.63 -10.41
C LEU A 532 9.13 -4.78 -9.77
N ASP A 533 9.02 -4.52 -8.47
CA ASP A 533 9.96 -3.65 -7.76
C ASP A 533 11.33 -4.33 -7.58
N ASN A 534 11.36 -5.66 -7.52
CA ASN A 534 12.59 -6.46 -7.48
C ASN A 534 13.47 -6.28 -8.72
N VAL A 535 12.86 -6.17 -9.90
CA VAL A 535 13.61 -5.95 -11.15
C VAL A 535 14.49 -4.70 -11.04
N TYR A 536 13.93 -3.61 -10.50
CA TYR A 536 14.66 -2.36 -10.29
C TYR A 536 15.69 -2.45 -9.16
N ARG A 537 15.34 -3.12 -8.04
CA ARG A 537 16.26 -3.30 -6.92
C ARG A 537 17.49 -4.10 -7.30
N LYS A 538 17.32 -5.20 -8.03
CA LYS A 538 18.43 -6.01 -8.56
C LYS A 538 19.32 -5.18 -9.49
N LEU A 539 18.71 -4.45 -10.43
CA LEU A 539 19.44 -3.56 -11.33
C LEU A 539 20.29 -2.52 -10.58
N LEU A 540 19.73 -1.90 -9.54
CA LEU A 540 20.46 -0.93 -8.71
C LEU A 540 21.55 -1.62 -7.87
N ALA A 541 21.22 -2.72 -7.23
CA ALA A 541 22.13 -3.47 -6.36
C ALA A 541 23.36 -3.98 -7.13
N GLU A 542 23.19 -4.38 -8.39
CA GLU A 542 24.26 -4.96 -9.20
C GLU A 542 25.00 -3.92 -10.03
N TYR A 543 24.29 -2.96 -10.63
CA TYR A 543 24.84 -2.12 -11.70
C TYR A 543 24.68 -0.61 -11.49
N MET A 544 23.53 -0.11 -11.02
CA MET A 544 23.17 1.31 -11.19
C MET A 544 23.09 2.14 -9.90
N SER A 545 23.26 1.54 -8.72
CA SER A 545 23.24 2.28 -7.46
C SER A 545 24.46 3.18 -7.26
N TRP A 546 24.38 4.12 -6.32
CA TRP A 546 25.46 5.10 -6.09
C TRP A 546 26.75 4.42 -5.64
N LYS A 547 26.64 3.36 -4.84
CA LYS A 547 27.80 2.56 -4.42
C LYS A 547 28.41 1.72 -5.55
N LYS A 548 27.63 1.35 -6.57
CA LYS A 548 28.12 0.49 -7.67
C LYS A 548 28.81 1.26 -8.78
N CYS A 549 28.19 2.31 -9.32
CA CYS A 549 28.69 2.97 -10.53
C CYS A 549 29.02 4.46 -10.36
N GLY A 550 28.89 5.02 -9.15
CA GLY A 550 29.16 6.45 -8.92
C GLY A 550 28.27 7.32 -9.82
N THR A 551 28.85 8.15 -10.69
CA THR A 551 28.11 9.00 -11.64
C THR A 551 28.04 8.43 -13.07
N THR A 552 28.47 7.19 -13.29
CA THR A 552 28.47 6.59 -14.62
C THR A 552 27.22 5.73 -14.77
N LEU A 553 26.34 6.07 -15.71
CA LEU A 553 25.13 5.29 -16.02
C LEU A 553 25.13 4.92 -17.50
N ASP A 554 24.71 3.69 -17.78
CA ASP A 554 24.56 3.18 -19.13
C ASP A 554 23.08 2.90 -19.42
N ILE A 555 22.52 3.64 -20.38
CA ILE A 555 21.14 3.46 -20.82
C ILE A 555 20.94 2.11 -21.51
N ALA A 556 21.95 1.57 -22.19
CA ALA A 556 21.88 0.27 -22.84
C ALA A 556 21.75 -0.84 -21.79
N GLN A 557 22.49 -0.75 -20.68
CA GLN A 557 22.35 -1.67 -19.55
C GLN A 557 20.95 -1.61 -18.92
N LEU A 558 20.34 -0.41 -18.79
CA LEU A 558 18.96 -0.27 -18.29
C LEU A 558 17.98 -0.99 -19.21
N LYS A 559 18.06 -0.72 -20.52
CA LYS A 559 17.21 -1.34 -21.53
C LYS A 559 17.35 -2.86 -21.55
N GLN A 560 18.60 -3.34 -21.55
CA GLN A 560 18.89 -4.76 -21.58
C GLN A 560 18.32 -5.49 -20.37
N HIS A 561 18.57 -4.99 -19.15
CA HIS A 561 18.06 -5.60 -17.92
C HIS A 561 16.53 -5.65 -17.89
N LEU A 562 15.86 -4.57 -18.33
CA LEU A 562 14.40 -4.52 -18.37
C LEU A 562 13.82 -5.43 -19.47
N ARG A 563 14.50 -5.60 -20.61
CA ARG A 563 14.10 -6.59 -21.63
C ARG A 563 14.29 -8.02 -21.12
N ASP A 564 15.41 -8.32 -20.48
CA ASP A 564 15.68 -9.63 -19.91
C ASP A 564 14.63 -9.99 -18.87
N ALA A 565 14.22 -9.03 -18.04
CA ALA A 565 13.13 -9.19 -17.09
C ALA A 565 11.79 -9.54 -17.76
N LEU A 566 11.47 -8.99 -18.95
CA LEU A 566 10.28 -9.40 -19.70
C LEU A 566 10.43 -10.81 -20.31
N ASN A 567 11.66 -11.18 -20.69
CA ASN A 567 11.99 -12.48 -21.31
C ASN A 567 12.12 -13.65 -20.34
N GLU A 568 12.11 -13.40 -19.03
CA GLU A 568 12.19 -14.46 -18.03
C GLU A 568 11.09 -15.51 -18.24
N SER A 569 11.51 -16.79 -18.32
CA SER A 569 10.65 -17.91 -18.71
C SER A 569 9.45 -18.11 -17.80
N LYS A 570 9.58 -17.78 -16.50
CA LYS A 570 8.50 -17.80 -15.52
C LYS A 570 7.39 -16.79 -15.83
N ARG A 571 7.72 -15.66 -16.49
CA ARG A 571 6.80 -14.54 -16.74
C ARG A 571 6.11 -14.64 -18.09
N ALA A 572 6.78 -15.21 -19.10
CA ALA A 572 6.21 -15.48 -20.43
C ALA A 572 5.55 -14.26 -21.09
N ILE A 573 6.24 -13.10 -21.12
CA ILE A 573 5.79 -11.86 -21.80
C ILE A 573 6.89 -11.21 -22.67
N GLY A 574 7.94 -11.96 -23.00
CA GLY A 574 9.12 -11.45 -23.69
C GLY A 574 8.96 -11.15 -25.18
N SER A 575 7.92 -11.70 -25.82
CA SER A 575 7.60 -11.46 -27.23
C SER A 575 6.20 -10.86 -27.37
N LYS A 576 5.94 -10.23 -28.53
CA LYS A 576 4.64 -9.63 -28.85
C LYS A 576 3.50 -10.63 -28.64
N ASP A 577 3.64 -11.84 -29.18
CA ASP A 577 2.59 -12.85 -29.11
C ASP A 577 2.33 -13.32 -27.66
N LEU A 578 3.39 -13.60 -26.91
CA LEU A 578 3.29 -14.06 -25.52
C LEU A 578 2.69 -12.97 -24.61
N TRP A 579 3.15 -11.73 -24.75
CA TRP A 579 2.59 -10.59 -24.04
C TRP A 579 1.13 -10.36 -24.41
N LYS A 580 0.81 -10.35 -25.70
CA LYS A 580 -0.54 -10.05 -26.21
C LYS A 580 -1.56 -11.08 -25.71
N GLN A 581 -1.21 -12.37 -25.65
CA GLN A 581 -2.07 -13.41 -25.09
C GLN A 581 -2.57 -13.08 -23.67
N LYS A 582 -1.71 -12.49 -22.83
CA LYS A 582 -2.08 -12.05 -21.48
C LYS A 582 -2.76 -10.69 -21.49
N ALA A 583 -2.23 -9.73 -22.25
CA ALA A 583 -2.73 -8.36 -22.28
C ALA A 583 -4.18 -8.27 -22.77
N LEU A 584 -4.60 -9.13 -23.71
CA LEU A 584 -5.98 -9.20 -24.21
C LEU A 584 -7.02 -9.42 -23.10
N GLN A 585 -6.62 -10.05 -21.99
CA GLN A 585 -7.50 -10.32 -20.84
C GLN A 585 -7.21 -9.40 -19.66
N TYR A 586 -5.98 -8.88 -19.54
CA TYR A 586 -5.52 -8.18 -18.34
C TYR A 586 -5.55 -6.64 -18.48
N LEU A 587 -5.51 -6.11 -19.70
CA LEU A 587 -5.56 -4.68 -19.99
C LEU A 587 -6.99 -4.14 -19.89
N ARG A 588 -7.41 -3.86 -18.64
CA ARG A 588 -8.78 -3.53 -18.25
C ARG A 588 -8.88 -2.36 -17.28
N TYR A 589 -10.02 -1.67 -17.29
CA TYR A 589 -10.30 -0.48 -16.47
C TYR A 589 -10.26 -0.78 -14.96
N ASP A 590 -10.90 -1.87 -14.55
CA ASP A 590 -10.99 -2.37 -13.17
C ASP A 590 -9.62 -2.80 -12.60
N ASN A 591 -8.68 -3.20 -13.44
CA ASN A 591 -7.32 -3.55 -13.04
C ASN A 591 -6.42 -2.32 -12.82
N ASN A 592 -6.36 -1.39 -13.77
CA ASN A 592 -5.58 -0.17 -13.66
C ASN A 592 -6.08 0.92 -14.64
N LYS A 593 -6.89 1.85 -14.14
CA LYS A 593 -7.44 2.96 -14.92
C LYS A 593 -6.39 3.88 -15.55
N HIS A 594 -5.30 4.21 -14.85
CA HIS A 594 -4.28 5.14 -15.38
C HIS A 594 -3.47 4.46 -16.48
N LEU A 595 -3.22 3.16 -16.35
CA LEU A 595 -2.62 2.37 -17.42
C LEU A 595 -3.51 2.35 -18.66
N CYS A 596 -4.82 2.19 -18.51
CA CYS A 596 -5.77 2.29 -19.62
C CYS A 596 -5.75 3.69 -20.27
N GLN A 597 -5.75 4.75 -19.46
CA GLN A 597 -5.65 6.12 -19.96
C GLN A 597 -4.37 6.32 -20.81
N PHE A 598 -3.23 5.88 -20.29
CA PHE A 598 -1.96 5.99 -20.99
C PHE A 598 -1.95 5.15 -22.28
N ALA A 599 -2.45 3.92 -22.23
CA ALA A 599 -2.59 3.06 -23.42
C ALA A 599 -3.48 3.69 -24.50
N LEU A 600 -4.58 4.37 -24.12
CA LEU A 600 -5.44 5.10 -25.05
C LEU A 600 -4.72 6.31 -25.67
N LEU A 601 -3.94 7.07 -24.90
CA LEU A 601 -3.12 8.17 -25.44
C LEU A 601 -2.02 7.67 -26.39
N VAL A 602 -1.32 6.60 -25.99
CA VAL A 602 -0.33 5.94 -26.85
C VAL A 602 -0.99 5.39 -28.10
N THR A 603 -2.21 4.89 -28.04
CA THR A 603 -2.89 4.40 -29.25
C THR A 603 -3.44 5.54 -30.10
N ALA A 604 -3.91 6.64 -29.50
CA ALA A 604 -4.45 7.80 -30.19
C ALA A 604 -3.40 8.57 -31.00
N HIS A 605 -2.18 8.68 -30.46
CA HIS A 605 -1.08 9.46 -31.04
C HIS A 605 -0.84 9.08 -32.50
N ASP A 606 -0.85 10.02 -33.43
CA ASP A 606 -0.56 9.81 -34.85
C ASP A 606 -1.25 8.57 -35.46
N THR A 607 -2.54 8.38 -35.16
CA THR A 607 -3.38 7.36 -35.80
C THR A 607 -4.46 7.99 -36.66
N ILE A 608 -4.95 7.21 -37.62
CA ILE A 608 -6.09 7.56 -38.47
C ILE A 608 -7.14 6.45 -38.41
N PRO A 609 -8.40 6.75 -38.72
CA PRO A 609 -9.41 5.71 -38.87
C PRO A 609 -9.03 4.67 -39.93
N ASP A 610 -9.36 3.41 -39.68
CA ASP A 610 -9.12 2.31 -40.61
C ASP A 610 -10.32 2.17 -41.57
N PRO A 611 -10.18 2.55 -42.85
CA PRO A 611 -11.30 2.51 -43.80
C PRO A 611 -11.80 1.08 -44.08
N ASP A 612 -10.94 0.07 -43.89
CA ASP A 612 -11.26 -1.33 -44.18
C ASP A 612 -11.91 -2.03 -42.98
N GLN A 613 -11.77 -1.46 -41.78
CA GLN A 613 -12.31 -1.99 -40.54
C GLN A 613 -12.95 -0.88 -39.69
N PRO A 614 -14.21 -0.49 -39.98
CA PRO A 614 -14.91 0.57 -39.27
C PRO A 614 -14.89 0.35 -37.75
N GLY A 615 -14.68 1.42 -36.99
CA GLY A 615 -14.50 1.31 -35.55
C GLY A 615 -13.06 1.06 -35.11
N LEU A 616 -12.09 0.86 -36.02
CA LEU A 616 -10.68 0.66 -35.67
C LEU A 616 -9.79 1.79 -36.19
N MET A 617 -8.61 1.92 -35.57
CA MET A 617 -7.58 2.90 -35.93
C MET A 617 -6.36 2.18 -36.49
N LYS A 618 -5.63 2.83 -37.41
CA LYS A 618 -4.31 2.38 -37.90
C LYS A 618 -3.28 3.47 -37.73
N ILE A 619 -2.00 3.08 -37.70
CA ILE A 619 -0.88 4.01 -37.59
C ILE A 619 -0.88 4.95 -38.80
N GLY A 620 -0.89 6.25 -38.52
CA GLY A 620 -0.78 7.32 -39.51
C GLY A 620 0.67 7.81 -39.65
N SER A 621 0.84 8.91 -40.38
CA SER A 621 2.16 9.54 -40.53
C SER A 621 2.59 10.23 -39.22
N PRO A 622 3.89 10.22 -38.88
CA PRO A 622 4.40 10.96 -37.73
C PRO A 622 4.01 12.44 -37.77
N GLY A 623 3.58 12.99 -36.62
CA GLY A 623 3.14 14.37 -36.46
C GLY A 623 1.72 14.65 -36.99
N TYR A 624 0.98 13.64 -37.46
CA TYR A 624 -0.39 13.83 -37.95
C TYR A 624 -1.35 14.33 -36.86
N CYS A 625 -1.33 13.72 -35.67
CA CYS A 625 -2.13 14.14 -34.54
C CYS A 625 -1.47 13.72 -33.22
N PRO A 626 -0.60 14.56 -32.64
CA PRO A 626 0.21 14.15 -31.49
C PRO A 626 -0.60 14.14 -30.19
N TYR A 627 -0.76 12.96 -29.57
CA TYR A 627 -1.39 12.80 -28.25
C TYR A 627 -0.43 12.56 -27.07
N LEU A 628 0.86 12.35 -27.33
CA LEU A 628 1.87 12.11 -26.30
C LEU A 628 2.44 13.42 -25.73
N LEU A 629 1.54 14.29 -25.29
CA LEU A 629 1.86 15.60 -24.72
C LEU A 629 1.50 15.63 -23.23
N SER A 630 2.36 16.22 -22.41
CA SER A 630 2.16 16.39 -20.97
C SER A 630 0.86 17.12 -20.64
N ASP A 631 0.52 18.17 -21.39
CA ASP A 631 -0.69 18.97 -21.20
C ASP A 631 -1.97 18.13 -21.28
N TYR A 632 -1.95 17.02 -22.01
CA TYR A 632 -3.13 16.17 -22.21
C TYR A 632 -3.42 15.24 -21.03
N TRP A 633 -2.40 14.81 -20.29
CA TRP A 633 -2.55 13.84 -19.19
C TRP A 633 -3.55 14.26 -18.11
N LYS A 634 -3.45 15.51 -17.63
CA LYS A 634 -4.33 16.08 -16.59
C LYS A 634 -5.38 17.04 -17.17
N SER A 635 -5.50 17.14 -18.48
CA SER A 635 -6.50 17.99 -19.15
C SER A 635 -7.92 17.55 -18.81
N ASN A 636 -8.85 18.50 -18.70
CA ASN A 636 -10.26 18.15 -18.59
C ASN A 636 -10.81 17.47 -19.85
N ASP A 637 -10.09 17.57 -20.97
CA ASP A 637 -10.47 17.05 -22.28
C ASP A 637 -10.18 15.54 -22.42
N LEU A 638 -9.09 15.06 -21.81
CA LEU A 638 -8.58 13.70 -22.04
C LEU A 638 -8.30 12.89 -20.76
N LYS A 639 -8.48 13.47 -19.56
CA LYS A 639 -8.21 12.73 -18.30
C LYS A 639 -9.32 11.78 -17.88
N SER A 640 -10.50 11.84 -18.50
CA SER A 640 -11.64 11.00 -18.13
C SER A 640 -11.83 9.87 -19.15
N ILE A 641 -11.98 8.65 -18.64
CA ILE A 641 -12.22 7.45 -19.47
C ILE A 641 -13.73 7.25 -19.56
N GLU A 642 -14.22 7.10 -20.78
CA GLU A 642 -15.58 6.67 -21.08
C GLU A 642 -15.61 5.18 -21.40
N HIS A 643 -16.63 4.51 -20.88
CA HIS A 643 -17.00 3.16 -21.30
C HIS A 643 -18.02 3.29 -22.43
N VAL A 644 -17.67 2.92 -23.67
CA VAL A 644 -18.57 3.06 -24.82
C VAL A 644 -19.86 2.27 -24.56
N ALA A 645 -19.77 0.96 -24.35
CA ALA A 645 -20.82 0.21 -23.66
C ALA A 645 -20.71 0.47 -22.15
N PRO A 646 -21.75 1.03 -21.49
CA PRO A 646 -21.68 1.43 -20.09
C PRO A 646 -21.65 0.22 -19.16
N GLN A 647 -21.03 0.35 -17.99
CA GLN A 647 -20.94 -0.70 -16.96
C GLN A 647 -22.33 -1.15 -16.42
N THR A 648 -23.31 -0.25 -16.45
CA THR A 648 -24.72 -0.56 -16.14
C THR A 648 -25.58 -0.26 -17.34
N ALA A 649 -26.00 -1.30 -18.07
CA ALA A 649 -26.94 -1.17 -19.17
C ALA A 649 -28.29 -0.66 -18.66
N LYS A 650 -28.81 0.44 -19.22
CA LYS A 650 -30.25 0.71 -19.15
C LYS A 650 -30.98 -0.31 -20.01
N THR A 651 -32.13 -0.79 -19.55
CA THR A 651 -33.01 -1.76 -20.24
C THR A 651 -33.41 -1.36 -21.67
N ASN A 652 -33.23 -0.09 -22.05
CA ASN A 652 -33.62 0.47 -23.35
C ASN A 652 -32.43 0.88 -24.24
N GLY A 653 -31.18 0.51 -23.91
CA GLY A 653 -29.97 1.01 -24.58
C GLY A 653 -29.49 0.27 -25.83
N ASN A 654 -30.11 -0.87 -26.18
CA ASN A 654 -29.71 -1.78 -27.27
C ASN A 654 -28.22 -2.18 -27.23
N TRP A 655 -27.66 -2.42 -26.04
CA TRP A 655 -26.31 -2.97 -25.89
C TRP A 655 -26.34 -4.50 -25.96
N ASP A 656 -25.37 -5.08 -26.66
CA ASP A 656 -25.15 -6.53 -26.72
C ASP A 656 -24.91 -7.08 -25.31
N GLN A 657 -25.76 -8.03 -24.88
CA GLN A 657 -25.68 -8.60 -23.53
C GLN A 657 -24.42 -9.44 -23.32
N GLN A 658 -23.85 -10.01 -24.39
CA GLN A 658 -22.62 -10.82 -24.30
C GLN A 658 -21.41 -10.01 -23.85
N ILE A 659 -21.48 -8.67 -23.94
CA ILE A 659 -20.44 -7.78 -23.40
C ILE A 659 -20.34 -7.95 -21.88
N TYR A 660 -21.48 -8.09 -21.19
CA TYR A 660 -21.56 -8.13 -19.74
C TYR A 660 -21.31 -9.52 -19.16
N ASP A 661 -21.77 -10.56 -19.86
CA ASP A 661 -21.63 -11.96 -19.42
C ASP A 661 -20.15 -12.37 -19.25
N GLU A 662 -19.25 -11.75 -20.01
CA GLU A 662 -17.81 -12.03 -19.99
C GLU A 662 -16.97 -10.79 -19.60
N GLU A 663 -17.59 -9.80 -18.94
CA GLU A 663 -16.93 -8.58 -18.45
C GLU A 663 -16.09 -7.83 -19.51
N HIS A 664 -16.52 -7.88 -20.78
CA HIS A 664 -15.87 -7.17 -21.88
C HIS A 664 -16.10 -5.67 -21.81
N ASP A 665 -17.05 -5.21 -20.98
CA ASP A 665 -17.26 -3.80 -20.69
C ASP A 665 -16.02 -3.15 -20.06
N GLN A 666 -15.19 -3.92 -19.34
CA GLN A 666 -13.97 -3.43 -18.69
C GLN A 666 -12.74 -3.43 -19.62
N LEU A 667 -12.77 -4.13 -20.76
CA LEU A 667 -11.62 -4.26 -21.65
C LEU A 667 -11.30 -2.92 -22.35
N ILE A 668 -10.01 -2.67 -22.57
CA ILE A 668 -9.53 -1.44 -23.24
C ILE A 668 -10.19 -1.15 -24.60
N GLY A 669 -10.60 -2.19 -25.34
CA GLY A 669 -11.34 -2.04 -26.60
C GLY A 669 -12.70 -1.36 -26.46
N ASN A 670 -13.32 -1.45 -25.28
CA ASN A 670 -14.57 -0.76 -24.93
C ASN A 670 -14.34 0.68 -24.43
N LEU A 671 -13.09 1.10 -24.23
CA LEU A 671 -12.78 2.37 -23.60
C LEU A 671 -12.41 3.45 -24.63
N THR A 672 -12.68 4.69 -24.26
CA THR A 672 -12.19 5.88 -24.99
C THR A 672 -11.99 7.06 -24.02
N LEU A 673 -11.42 8.17 -24.48
CA LEU A 673 -11.22 9.36 -23.65
C LEU A 673 -12.26 10.42 -24.02
N LEU A 674 -12.90 11.03 -23.01
CA LEU A 674 -13.84 12.12 -23.23
C LEU A 674 -13.58 13.29 -22.28
N PRO A 675 -14.02 14.50 -22.64
CA PRO A 675 -14.05 15.60 -21.68
C PRO A 675 -14.98 15.28 -20.50
N ILE A 676 -14.59 15.64 -19.27
CA ILE A 676 -15.31 15.22 -18.04
C ILE A 676 -16.82 15.50 -18.11
N GLU A 677 -17.19 16.73 -18.46
CA GLU A 677 -18.60 17.15 -18.46
C GLU A 677 -19.43 16.37 -19.50
N ILE A 678 -18.80 16.07 -20.63
CA ILE A 678 -19.40 15.29 -21.73
C ILE A 678 -19.52 13.83 -21.31
N ASN A 679 -18.50 13.27 -20.66
CA ASN A 679 -18.50 11.91 -20.15
C ASN A 679 -19.62 11.69 -19.11
N ILE A 680 -19.79 12.63 -18.16
CA ILE A 680 -20.89 12.59 -17.20
C ILE A 680 -22.25 12.59 -17.90
N SER A 681 -22.42 13.39 -18.96
CA SER A 681 -23.66 13.45 -19.73
C SER A 681 -23.89 12.21 -20.60
N ALA A 682 -22.83 11.64 -21.17
CA ALA A 682 -22.88 10.42 -21.97
C ALA A 682 -23.25 9.20 -21.12
N GLY A 683 -22.61 9.05 -19.95
CA GLY A 683 -22.93 8.10 -18.89
C GLY A 683 -23.49 6.75 -19.38
N ASN A 684 -24.70 6.42 -18.94
CA ASN A 684 -25.38 5.16 -19.28
C ASN A 684 -26.34 5.28 -20.48
N GLN A 685 -26.10 6.22 -21.40
CA GLN A 685 -26.92 6.38 -22.59
C GLN A 685 -26.73 5.20 -23.57
N GLY A 686 -27.68 5.02 -24.48
CA GLY A 686 -27.60 4.02 -25.56
C GLY A 686 -26.64 4.42 -26.69
N TRP A 687 -26.33 3.49 -27.58
CA TRP A 687 -25.36 3.69 -28.68
C TRP A 687 -25.61 4.95 -29.51
N ILE A 688 -26.84 5.12 -30.02
CA ILE A 688 -27.19 6.25 -30.91
C ILE A 688 -26.92 7.59 -30.23
N ALA A 689 -27.29 7.71 -28.95
CA ALA A 689 -27.04 8.92 -28.17
C ALA A 689 -25.53 9.14 -28.04
N LYS A 690 -24.75 8.14 -27.62
CA LYS A 690 -23.28 8.28 -27.51
C LYS A 690 -22.60 8.60 -28.85
N TRP A 691 -23.05 7.98 -29.94
CA TRP A 691 -22.55 8.23 -31.30
C TRP A 691 -22.76 9.69 -31.73
N ILE A 692 -23.88 10.32 -31.37
CA ILE A 692 -24.10 11.75 -31.60
C ILE A 692 -23.05 12.59 -30.85
N TYR A 693 -22.72 12.25 -29.59
CA TYR A 693 -21.70 12.96 -28.81
C TYR A 693 -20.33 12.82 -29.49
N TYR A 694 -19.99 11.61 -29.92
CA TYR A 694 -18.75 11.32 -30.64
C TYR A 694 -18.65 12.10 -31.96
N ARG A 695 -19.77 12.29 -32.67
CA ARG A 695 -19.81 13.11 -33.88
C ARG A 695 -19.54 14.59 -33.63
N HIS A 696 -20.07 15.15 -32.55
CA HIS A 696 -19.74 16.53 -32.18
C HIS A 696 -18.24 16.66 -31.87
N LEU A 697 -17.67 15.68 -31.18
CA LEU A 697 -16.23 15.70 -30.85
C LEU A 697 -15.32 15.48 -32.06
N ALA A 698 -15.79 14.75 -33.08
CA ALA A 698 -15.06 14.40 -34.28
C ALA A 698 -15.38 15.30 -35.50
N GLU A 699 -16.13 16.39 -35.31
CA GLU A 699 -16.43 17.34 -36.38
C GLU A 699 -15.60 18.61 -36.20
N ALA A 700 -14.87 18.98 -37.26
CA ALA A 700 -13.98 20.13 -37.26
C ALA A 700 -14.63 21.39 -37.85
N ASP A 701 -15.76 21.24 -38.56
CA ASP A 701 -16.51 22.33 -39.17
C ASP A 701 -17.57 22.91 -38.21
N PRO A 702 -17.41 24.15 -37.73
CA PRO A 702 -18.38 24.78 -36.84
C PRO A 702 -19.79 24.88 -37.42
N ALA A 703 -19.93 25.03 -38.74
CA ALA A 703 -21.24 25.10 -39.37
C ALA A 703 -21.98 23.76 -39.32
N LYS A 704 -21.24 22.64 -39.39
CA LYS A 704 -21.82 21.29 -39.23
C LYS A 704 -22.13 20.98 -37.77
N LEU A 705 -21.32 21.46 -36.82
CA LEU A 705 -21.59 21.33 -35.38
C LEU A 705 -22.94 21.95 -34.98
N GLU A 706 -23.33 23.07 -35.59
CA GLU A 706 -24.64 23.68 -35.34
C GLU A 706 -25.79 22.77 -35.77
N ALA A 707 -25.65 22.12 -36.94
CA ALA A 707 -26.67 21.22 -37.49
C ALA A 707 -26.76 19.87 -36.74
N LEU A 708 -25.67 19.38 -36.15
CA LEU A 708 -25.64 18.12 -35.40
C LEU A 708 -26.55 18.12 -34.17
N ALA A 709 -26.77 19.29 -33.55
CA ALA A 709 -27.67 19.43 -32.40
C ALA A 709 -29.15 19.22 -32.79
N ASP A 710 -29.53 19.61 -34.01
CA ASP A 710 -30.88 19.37 -34.53
C ASP A 710 -31.06 17.95 -35.08
N GLU A 711 -29.97 17.32 -35.56
CA GLU A 711 -29.95 15.91 -35.95
C GLU A 711 -30.23 14.97 -34.75
N ALA A 712 -29.86 15.33 -33.52
CA ALA A 712 -30.20 14.52 -32.34
C ALA A 712 -31.72 14.27 -32.20
N LYS A 713 -32.53 15.29 -32.55
CA LYS A 713 -34.00 15.20 -32.50
C LYS A 713 -34.55 14.24 -33.55
N THR A 714 -33.91 14.11 -34.71
CA THR A 714 -34.35 13.18 -35.77
C THR A 714 -34.19 11.72 -35.35
N HIS A 715 -33.24 11.45 -34.43
CA HIS A 715 -33.02 10.15 -33.81
C HIS A 715 -33.79 9.94 -32.50
N SER A 716 -34.74 10.84 -32.16
CA SER A 716 -35.47 10.81 -30.88
C SER A 716 -34.57 10.87 -29.63
N VAL A 717 -33.40 11.52 -29.75
CA VAL A 717 -32.47 11.76 -28.65
C VAL A 717 -32.58 13.23 -28.23
N GLU A 718 -33.06 13.48 -27.00
CA GLU A 718 -33.07 14.82 -26.42
C GLU A 718 -31.79 15.08 -25.62
N LEU A 719 -31.03 16.09 -26.05
CA LEU A 719 -29.84 16.57 -25.34
C LEU A 719 -30.19 17.79 -24.50
N ALA A 720 -29.73 17.82 -23.25
CA ALA A 720 -29.87 19.00 -22.41
C ALA A 720 -29.13 20.19 -23.03
N SER A 721 -29.66 21.41 -22.85
CA SER A 721 -29.04 22.64 -23.37
C SER A 721 -27.61 22.85 -22.86
N THR A 722 -27.34 22.45 -21.62
CA THR A 722 -25.99 22.44 -21.02
C THR A 722 -25.06 21.47 -21.73
N THR A 723 -25.52 20.27 -22.08
CA THR A 723 -24.75 19.27 -22.85
C THR A 723 -24.42 19.78 -24.25
N ILE A 724 -25.40 20.39 -24.94
CA ILE A 724 -25.18 20.97 -26.28
C ILE A 724 -24.11 22.06 -26.21
N LYS A 725 -24.17 22.93 -25.19
CA LYS A 725 -23.16 23.96 -24.96
C LYS A 725 -21.77 23.33 -24.76
N ALA A 726 -21.66 22.36 -23.86
CA ALA A 726 -20.39 21.67 -23.60
C ALA A 726 -19.82 20.98 -24.85
N LEU A 727 -20.65 20.32 -25.65
CA LEU A 727 -20.25 19.68 -26.91
C LEU A 727 -19.75 20.69 -27.95
N ARG A 728 -20.36 21.87 -28.05
CA ARG A 728 -19.95 22.94 -28.98
C ARG A 728 -18.68 23.66 -28.55
N GLU A 729 -18.44 23.76 -27.25
CA GLU A 729 -17.23 24.37 -26.68
C GLU A 729 -16.06 23.39 -26.58
N ALA A 730 -16.29 22.10 -26.80
CA ALA A 730 -15.27 21.07 -26.74
C ALA A 730 -14.24 21.22 -27.88
N LYS A 731 -12.98 20.86 -27.59
CA LYS A 731 -11.96 20.79 -28.63
C LYS A 731 -12.18 19.58 -29.52
N TYR A 732 -11.81 19.72 -30.79
CA TYR A 732 -11.79 18.62 -31.75
C TYR A 732 -10.95 17.44 -31.21
N ALA A 733 -11.54 16.26 -31.21
CA ALA A 733 -10.98 15.03 -30.66
C ALA A 733 -10.78 13.98 -31.77
N HIS A 734 -9.67 14.10 -32.49
CA HIS A 734 -9.34 13.21 -33.60
C HIS A 734 -9.42 11.72 -33.25
N HIS A 735 -8.97 11.31 -32.06
CA HIS A 735 -8.97 9.91 -31.63
C HIS A 735 -10.36 9.25 -31.54
N ILE A 736 -11.44 10.05 -31.55
CA ILE A 736 -12.84 9.57 -31.55
C ILE A 736 -13.32 9.22 -32.97
N THR A 737 -12.67 9.74 -34.01
CA THR A 737 -13.08 9.54 -35.42
C THR A 737 -13.30 8.07 -35.83
N PRO A 738 -12.53 7.06 -35.35
CA PRO A 738 -12.83 5.66 -35.66
C PRO A 738 -14.21 5.21 -35.17
N LEU A 739 -14.66 5.68 -34.01
CA LEU A 739 -15.96 5.32 -33.43
C LEU A 739 -17.12 5.85 -34.27
N VAL A 740 -16.95 7.05 -34.84
CA VAL A 740 -17.96 7.71 -35.66
C VAL A 740 -18.22 6.96 -36.96
N GLN A 741 -17.20 6.30 -37.52
CA GLN A 741 -17.32 5.52 -38.78
C GLN A 741 -18.30 4.35 -38.71
N LEU A 742 -18.64 3.87 -37.51
CA LEU A 742 -19.63 2.81 -37.33
C LEU A 742 -21.05 3.26 -37.72
N GLY A 743 -21.32 4.58 -37.65
CA GLY A 743 -22.61 5.15 -37.99
C GLY A 743 -23.71 4.91 -36.94
N ALA A 744 -24.87 5.56 -37.14
CA ALA A 744 -26.02 5.46 -36.24
C ALA A 744 -26.58 4.03 -36.12
N SER A 745 -26.49 3.25 -37.19
CA SER A 745 -26.92 1.84 -37.24
C SER A 745 -25.80 0.85 -36.91
N GLY A 746 -24.61 1.35 -36.52
CA GLY A 746 -23.49 0.50 -36.13
C GLY A 746 -23.79 -0.35 -34.91
N CYS A 747 -23.24 -1.56 -34.87
CA CYS A 747 -23.36 -2.47 -33.73
C CYS A 747 -22.08 -2.41 -32.90
N TRP A 748 -22.20 -2.00 -31.63
CA TRP A 748 -21.11 -2.09 -30.67
C TRP A 748 -21.27 -3.38 -29.87
N ASP A 749 -20.62 -4.44 -30.34
CA ASP A 749 -20.75 -5.80 -29.82
C ASP A 749 -19.43 -6.34 -29.24
N LYS A 750 -19.53 -7.52 -28.63
CA LYS A 750 -18.38 -8.24 -28.07
C LYS A 750 -17.25 -8.44 -29.10
N ALA A 751 -17.59 -8.78 -30.34
CA ALA A 751 -16.61 -9.08 -31.38
C ALA A 751 -15.80 -7.84 -31.80
N LEU A 752 -16.46 -6.68 -31.89
CA LEU A 752 -15.80 -5.41 -32.15
C LEU A 752 -14.89 -4.99 -30.99
N ILE A 753 -15.36 -5.14 -29.74
CA ILE A 753 -14.54 -4.86 -28.55
C ILE A 753 -13.28 -5.73 -28.58
N ALA A 754 -13.39 -7.03 -28.84
CA ALA A 754 -12.25 -7.93 -28.94
C ALA A 754 -11.24 -7.49 -30.02
N LYS A 755 -11.72 -7.17 -31.23
CA LYS A 755 -10.86 -6.66 -32.33
C LYS A 755 -10.18 -5.34 -31.99
N ARG A 756 -10.89 -4.43 -31.30
CA ARG A 756 -10.34 -3.15 -30.85
C ARG A 756 -9.29 -3.34 -29.77
N THR A 757 -9.54 -4.20 -28.78
CA THR A 757 -8.55 -4.60 -27.78
C THR A 757 -7.30 -5.16 -28.46
N GLU A 758 -7.48 -6.03 -29.45
CA GLU A 758 -6.38 -6.60 -30.23
C GLU A 758 -5.54 -5.52 -30.93
N ARG A 759 -6.20 -4.61 -31.66
CA ARG A 759 -5.54 -3.50 -32.37
C ARG A 759 -4.81 -2.55 -31.44
N ILE A 760 -5.42 -2.22 -30.29
CA ILE A 760 -4.81 -1.39 -29.25
C ILE A 760 -3.54 -2.08 -28.73
N CYS A 761 -3.60 -3.37 -28.42
CA CYS A 761 -2.43 -4.14 -27.98
C CYS A 761 -1.32 -4.13 -29.03
N ASP A 762 -1.65 -4.30 -30.32
CA ASP A 762 -0.65 -4.29 -31.40
C ASP A 762 0.10 -2.94 -31.48
N ILE A 763 -0.65 -1.84 -31.53
CA ILE A 763 -0.08 -0.48 -31.60
C ILE A 763 0.72 -0.16 -30.33
N LEU A 764 0.20 -0.55 -29.16
CA LEU A 764 0.84 -0.34 -27.87
C LEU A 764 2.20 -1.05 -27.80
N TRP A 765 2.26 -2.32 -28.20
CA TRP A 765 3.52 -3.08 -28.26
C TRP A 765 4.51 -2.42 -29.21
N ASP A 766 4.11 -2.16 -30.45
CA ASP A 766 5.03 -1.66 -31.49
C ASP A 766 5.68 -0.32 -31.10
N ARG A 767 4.96 0.52 -30.35
CA ARG A 767 5.46 1.81 -29.87
C ARG A 767 6.30 1.70 -28.61
N LEU A 768 5.82 0.96 -27.60
CA LEU A 768 6.49 0.90 -26.32
C LEU A 768 7.73 -0.01 -26.36
N TYR A 769 7.67 -1.11 -27.12
CA TYR A 769 8.82 -1.99 -27.25
C TYR A 769 9.99 -1.28 -27.95
N ALA A 770 9.72 -0.39 -28.91
CA ALA A 770 10.73 0.46 -29.53
C ALA A 770 11.44 1.40 -28.53
N TRP A 771 10.81 1.74 -27.39
CA TRP A 771 11.48 2.49 -26.32
C TRP A 771 12.44 1.63 -25.49
N LEU A 772 12.30 0.31 -25.54
CA LEU A 772 13.19 -0.67 -24.92
C LEU A 772 14.33 -1.12 -25.85
N GLU A 773 14.27 -0.80 -27.14
CA GLU A 773 15.26 -1.26 -28.14
C GLU A 773 16.61 -0.56 -28.07
#